data_AF-A0A819YMM1-F1
#
_entry.id   AF-A0A819YMM1-F1
#
_cell.length_a   1.000
_cell.length_b   1.000
_cell.length_c   1.000
_cell.angle_alpha   90.00
_cell.angle_beta   90.00
_cell.angle_gamma   90.00
#
_symmetry.space_group_name_H-M   'P 1'
#
loop_
_entity.id
_entity.type
_entity.pdbx_description
1 polymer ?
#
loop_
_entity_poly.entity_id
_entity_poly.type
_entity_poly.pdbx_seq_one_letter_code
_entity_poly.pdbx_strand_id
1 'polypeptide(L)'
;MPQYYDLRSTTNNNNSNSNLSSNIKRPTPLSTRYFHRAPLIFPRYYQHLHNSPSRHSSSYLGPLNHHRPRFLSAWDISPEPVIYNSSRNIAANTSISTAMSKPNDEDRTQLQTMPAKDFADLVMLPREWRRGDDCIQWPRNHDYYNIVWLENLWKYINEKLPNDLTMLENTNILYSQPLSRPLAVSTSNNTISLYKLSKNIGLIQLPMSPSKDDLAIQKILLKLNFHCIEPFPDIIRRHKLIDEYVPQLSCLGLLQIFKCRLRHFTQIKIQHEFNTLLNEHDIKLLRQYLSRIMTQQLDDSNIQCIKQLPIFDNAYLANDLNQQQQQQYYKYISLNNILYIYESGTKLPIDIQPPKQCIHVTDSDSRILLDKLGYVIHDFTHVARYLITTIGQQQQQQQTSKNINIKNDQQKAVFLGKWLLSNCTNLILTDVVSQDTLSTCRLFLNRKGELCSCQQMFDPSSFQNNNKEKYLTLFEMKYLPSIELCSTNENLILLKHLKLRQLYDIKCDEIIDICELTIQESSSSSTTTTTNNKRSLMLLLADFIIDIFNQSSKLIDEYSQTKQITLRQYLNNTPWVPVMLEKPHGYPSTLTWQGSVDTRHSFVTSREVCDKTHGFLAGAVALISSLDLPESFYSSTRSSSSSSSTTNRMLLDMREVKLDLLIKQLKCIVLCYQKSSSQEQKNESFDYLNLCKRLYDTLSHINNPNDILKEMRLCDLAEWIWNSTNGFSSTNHIYLIDKVHPLALYVQILPYELYNYRKFFESMGVKYLPDASKLEDLLRNQQQQSIDENLFKWIKETYTKDRRLLQLVNDLESKFNSKGNHKTKNINDDQTRITFSSTLDLSDDKVYLYLTDIFNQQTNIKETVIQALTTISKEKKTQLLTEEDYFIRKMSGSEYQKNLYDHYRAYNDLLLPNLNVLPKNVKDTLVLFALDHADNTMLNILKQHCCIPCTPNGRTLNKPSKLIHPYCRLASLYSDIDSLFPYGGQDSYLREDRLNVLKLL
;
A
#
# COMPACT_ATOMS: atom_id res chain seq x y z
N MET A 1 57.50 12.71 4.16
CA MET A 1 58.40 11.95 5.07
C MET A 1 57.62 10.80 5.68
N PRO A 2 58.24 9.63 5.94
CA PRO A 2 57.54 8.36 5.74
C PRO A 2 57.51 7.43 6.97
N GLN A 3 56.64 6.42 6.90
CA GLN A 3 57.04 5.05 7.24
C GLN A 3 56.27 4.01 6.40
N TYR A 4 57.02 3.11 5.78
CA TYR A 4 56.52 1.85 5.23
C TYR A 4 56.32 0.85 6.39
N TYR A 5 55.43 -0.13 6.22
CA TYR A 5 55.84 -1.54 6.15
C TYR A 5 54.77 -2.38 5.42
N ASP A 6 55.09 -3.64 5.16
CA ASP A 6 54.69 -4.35 3.94
C ASP A 6 54.53 -5.86 4.21
N LEU A 7 53.78 -6.58 3.35
CA LEU A 7 53.71 -8.07 3.20
C LEU A 7 53.40 -8.89 4.49
N ARG A 8 52.51 -9.91 4.51
CA ARG A 8 52.37 -11.01 3.53
C ARG A 8 51.22 -11.96 3.92
N SER A 9 50.83 -12.80 2.97
CA SER A 9 49.92 -13.95 3.15
C SER A 9 50.57 -15.16 3.82
N THR A 10 49.77 -15.95 4.53
CA THR A 10 50.01 -17.39 4.76
C THR A 10 48.71 -18.19 4.65
N THR A 11 48.75 -19.25 3.85
CA THR A 11 47.70 -20.28 3.76
C THR A 11 48.12 -21.52 4.55
N ASN A 12 47.21 -22.14 5.30
CA ASN A 12 47.23 -23.61 5.44
C ASN A 12 45.94 -24.20 6.01
N ASN A 13 45.70 -25.47 5.66
CA ASN A 13 44.60 -26.28 6.19
C ASN A 13 44.94 -26.82 7.59
N ASN A 14 43.93 -27.14 8.41
CA ASN A 14 43.64 -28.56 8.69
C ASN A 14 42.35 -28.81 9.50
N ASN A 15 41.90 -30.06 9.42
CA ASN A 15 40.64 -30.59 9.94
C ASN A 15 40.57 -30.70 11.47
N SER A 16 39.32 -30.83 11.97
CA SER A 16 38.82 -31.96 12.77
C SER A 16 38.08 -31.63 14.08
N ASN A 17 37.15 -32.52 14.42
CA ASN A 17 36.14 -32.38 15.48
C ASN A 17 36.72 -32.44 16.89
N SER A 18 36.05 -31.78 17.85
CA SER A 18 35.70 -32.44 19.11
C SER A 18 34.46 -31.82 19.77
N ASN A 19 33.54 -32.66 20.23
CA ASN A 19 32.56 -32.30 21.26
C ASN A 19 33.25 -32.47 22.62
N LEU A 20 33.01 -31.56 23.56
CA LEU A 20 33.03 -31.89 24.99
C LEU A 20 32.20 -30.90 25.80
N SER A 21 31.71 -31.34 26.95
CA SER A 21 30.70 -30.67 27.77
C SER A 21 31.30 -30.07 29.05
N SER A 22 30.61 -29.11 29.65
CA SER A 22 30.90 -28.61 30.99
C SER A 22 29.63 -28.52 31.84
N ASN A 23 29.63 -29.24 32.97
CA ASN A 23 28.59 -29.21 33.99
C ASN A 23 29.03 -28.28 35.14
N ILE A 24 28.21 -27.30 35.51
CA ILE A 24 28.31 -26.61 36.81
C ILE A 24 26.93 -26.61 37.49
N LYS A 25 26.92 -26.70 38.82
CA LYS A 25 25.77 -27.12 39.65
C LYS A 25 24.91 -25.94 40.12
N ARG A 26 23.64 -26.24 40.45
CA ARG A 26 22.74 -25.40 41.26
C ARG A 26 23.25 -25.26 42.70
N PRO A 27 22.81 -24.21 43.42
CA PRO A 27 22.23 -24.34 44.75
C PRO A 27 20.71 -24.09 44.77
N THR A 28 20.05 -24.46 45.87
CA THR A 28 18.63 -24.14 46.17
C THR A 28 18.54 -22.87 47.04
N PRO A 29 17.31 -22.37 47.33
CA PRO A 29 16.85 -22.53 48.71
C PRO A 29 15.34 -22.77 48.92
N LEU A 30 15.05 -23.60 49.94
CA LEU A 30 14.03 -23.52 51.01
C LEU A 30 12.55 -23.13 50.77
N SER A 31 11.69 -23.57 51.70
CA SER A 31 10.22 -23.38 51.70
C SER A 31 9.62 -23.21 53.10
N THR A 32 8.48 -22.52 53.18
CA THR A 32 7.43 -22.57 54.24
C THR A 32 6.13 -21.97 53.64
N ARG A 33 4.91 -22.55 53.71
CA ARG A 33 4.06 -22.98 54.86
C ARG A 33 3.57 -21.79 55.70
N TYR A 34 2.32 -21.67 56.19
CA TYR A 34 1.06 -22.48 56.23
C TYR A 34 -0.13 -21.47 56.36
N PHE A 35 -1.44 -21.75 56.26
CA PHE A 35 -2.32 -22.93 55.99
C PHE A 35 -3.62 -22.39 55.28
N HIS A 36 -4.91 -22.80 55.34
CA HIS A 36 -5.79 -23.85 55.91
C HIS A 36 -7.14 -23.83 55.10
N ARG A 37 -8.23 -24.61 55.31
CA ARG A 37 -8.58 -25.79 56.14
C ARG A 37 -9.42 -26.79 55.30
N ALA A 38 -10.73 -26.94 55.54
CA ALA A 38 -11.71 -27.87 54.90
C ALA A 38 -13.15 -27.54 55.37
N PRO A 39 -14.21 -28.18 54.81
CA PRO A 39 -14.72 -29.47 55.34
C PRO A 39 -15.04 -30.51 54.22
N LEU A 40 -15.56 -31.74 54.45
CA LEU A 40 -15.34 -32.83 55.44
C LEU A 40 -16.11 -34.09 54.92
N ILE A 41 -15.48 -35.28 54.88
CA ILE A 41 -16.00 -36.67 55.10
C ILE A 41 -17.34 -37.09 54.41
N PHE A 42 -17.37 -38.02 53.42
CA PHE A 42 -17.29 -39.52 53.46
C PHE A 42 -18.53 -40.23 54.06
N PRO A 43 -18.87 -41.52 53.70
CA PRO A 43 -18.00 -42.62 53.26
C PRO A 43 -18.33 -43.32 51.92
N ARG A 44 -17.52 -44.34 51.57
CA ARG A 44 -17.65 -45.30 50.44
C ARG A 44 -18.18 -46.65 50.93
N TYR A 45 -18.64 -47.51 50.02
CA TYR A 45 -18.22 -48.93 49.89
C TYR A 45 -18.34 -49.32 48.38
N TYR A 46 -17.24 -49.70 47.69
CA TYR A 46 -16.86 -51.07 47.25
C TYR A 46 -17.66 -51.62 46.03
N GLN A 47 -17.10 -52.34 45.04
CA GLN A 47 -15.71 -52.77 44.74
C GLN A 47 -15.56 -53.24 43.26
N HIS A 48 -14.31 -53.34 42.74
CA HIS A 48 -13.83 -54.02 41.50
C HIS A 48 -14.47 -53.65 40.12
N LEU A 49 -13.73 -53.34 39.03
CA LEU A 49 -12.57 -53.97 38.33
C LEU A 49 -12.90 -55.25 37.54
N HIS A 50 -12.95 -55.17 36.20
CA HIS A 50 -11.78 -55.48 35.35
C HIS A 50 -11.92 -55.03 33.88
N ASN A 51 -10.86 -55.26 33.09
CA ASN A 51 -10.68 -54.75 31.73
C ASN A 51 -11.38 -55.57 30.63
N SER A 52 -11.54 -54.92 29.47
CA SER A 52 -11.77 -55.47 28.13
C SER A 52 -10.53 -56.21 27.55
N PRO A 53 -10.55 -56.76 26.31
CA PRO A 53 -11.64 -57.00 25.34
C PRO A 53 -11.71 -58.49 24.87
N SER A 54 -12.48 -58.80 23.81
CA SER A 54 -12.54 -60.14 23.19
C SER A 54 -12.38 -60.12 21.65
N ARG A 55 -11.71 -61.14 21.08
CA ARG A 55 -11.70 -61.47 19.62
C ARG A 55 -11.40 -62.96 19.34
N HIS A 56 -12.22 -63.54 18.47
CA HIS A 56 -12.05 -64.72 17.58
C HIS A 56 -11.28 -65.99 18.02
N SER A 57 -12.00 -67.12 18.05
CA SER A 57 -11.71 -68.49 17.51
C SER A 57 -12.62 -69.48 18.26
N SER A 58 -13.41 -70.44 17.73
CA SER A 58 -13.46 -71.29 16.51
C SER A 58 -13.03 -72.75 16.79
N SER A 59 -14.00 -73.68 16.67
CA SER A 59 -13.89 -75.16 16.65
C SER A 59 -13.28 -75.85 17.91
N TYR A 60 -13.55 -77.12 18.27
CA TYR A 60 -14.05 -78.31 17.54
C TYR A 60 -14.75 -79.35 18.48
N LEU A 61 -15.64 -80.18 17.90
CA LEU A 61 -16.01 -81.58 18.28
C LEU A 61 -16.62 -81.93 19.67
N GLY A 62 -17.52 -82.94 19.67
CA GLY A 62 -18.14 -83.58 20.85
C GLY A 62 -17.52 -84.97 21.14
N PRO A 63 -18.26 -86.11 21.22
CA PRO A 63 -19.69 -86.33 20.92
C PRO A 63 -20.41 -87.36 21.85
N LEU A 64 -21.58 -87.89 21.41
CA LEU A 64 -22.29 -89.12 21.85
C LEU A 64 -23.12 -89.04 23.18
N ASN A 65 -24.29 -89.71 23.35
CA ASN A 65 -25.00 -90.63 22.44
C ASN A 65 -26.54 -90.76 22.64
N HIS A 66 -27.19 -91.34 21.62
CA HIS A 66 -28.45 -92.13 21.58
C HIS A 66 -29.87 -91.54 21.91
N HIS A 67 -30.63 -91.37 20.82
CA HIS A 67 -31.96 -91.98 20.52
C HIS A 67 -33.26 -91.66 21.32
N ARG A 68 -34.07 -90.78 20.69
CA ARG A 68 -35.50 -90.94 20.27
C ARG A 68 -35.98 -92.41 20.03
N PRO A 69 -37.30 -92.77 19.95
CA PRO A 69 -38.45 -91.90 19.52
C PRO A 69 -39.88 -92.13 20.11
N ARG A 70 -40.74 -91.09 19.93
CA ARG A 70 -42.17 -91.11 19.50
C ARG A 70 -43.34 -91.71 20.33
N PHE A 71 -44.29 -90.78 20.60
CA PHE A 71 -45.74 -90.78 20.29
C PHE A 71 -46.84 -91.33 21.23
N LEU A 72 -47.89 -90.49 21.31
CA LEU A 72 -49.35 -90.74 21.34
C LEU A 72 -50.08 -91.21 22.62
N SER A 73 -50.99 -90.31 23.06
CA SER A 73 -52.39 -90.55 23.49
C SER A 73 -52.69 -91.33 24.79
N ALA A 74 -53.79 -91.09 25.52
CA ALA A 74 -54.74 -89.95 25.62
C ALA A 74 -55.72 -90.24 26.82
N TRP A 75 -56.83 -89.48 26.89
CA TRP A 75 -58.01 -89.65 27.77
C TRP A 75 -57.92 -89.13 29.22
N ASP A 76 -58.82 -88.18 29.49
CA ASP A 76 -59.71 -88.01 30.64
C ASP A 76 -59.22 -88.21 32.08
N ILE A 77 -59.43 -87.17 32.91
CA ILE A 77 -60.50 -87.14 33.93
C ILE A 77 -60.64 -85.71 34.48
N SER A 78 -61.88 -85.27 34.70
CA SER A 78 -62.22 -84.12 35.57
C SER A 78 -62.82 -84.68 36.86
N PRO A 79 -62.41 -84.18 38.03
CA PRO A 79 -63.32 -83.25 38.71
C PRO A 79 -62.64 -82.04 39.39
N GLU A 80 -63.44 -80.97 39.48
CA GLU A 80 -63.48 -79.86 40.45
C GLU A 80 -62.24 -79.50 41.32
N PRO A 81 -61.74 -78.26 41.22
CA PRO A 81 -61.01 -77.62 42.32
C PRO A 81 -61.99 -77.03 43.35
N VAL A 82 -61.94 -77.54 44.59
CA VAL A 82 -62.79 -77.08 45.71
C VAL A 82 -62.54 -75.61 46.05
N ILE A 83 -63.61 -74.80 46.12
CA ILE A 83 -63.56 -73.41 46.60
C ILE A 83 -63.60 -73.39 48.13
N TYR A 84 -62.53 -72.90 48.76
CA TYR A 84 -62.59 -72.41 50.14
C TYR A 84 -63.10 -70.97 50.16
N ASN A 85 -64.19 -70.72 50.87
CA ASN A 85 -64.60 -69.38 51.27
C ASN A 85 -65.13 -69.42 52.72
N SER A 86 -64.67 -68.52 53.58
CA SER A 86 -65.02 -68.51 54.99
C SER A 86 -66.37 -67.84 55.25
N SER A 87 -67.13 -68.37 56.22
CA SER A 87 -68.38 -67.79 56.76
C SER A 87 -69.58 -67.69 55.80
N ARG A 88 -70.10 -68.88 55.43
CA ARG A 88 -71.53 -69.26 55.53
C ARG A 88 -72.60 -68.18 55.22
N ASN A 89 -73.18 -68.24 54.02
CA ASN A 89 -74.52 -68.83 53.84
C ASN A 89 -74.80 -69.07 52.35
N ILE A 90 -75.70 -70.02 52.05
CA ILE A 90 -76.01 -70.46 50.68
C ILE A 90 -77.46 -70.12 50.32
N ALA A 91 -77.64 -69.42 49.21
CA ALA A 91 -78.82 -69.46 48.35
C ALA A 91 -78.32 -69.38 46.89
N ALA A 92 -78.94 -70.10 45.96
CA ALA A 92 -78.33 -70.43 44.67
C ALA A 92 -79.07 -69.82 43.46
N ASN A 93 -78.36 -69.78 42.32
CA ASN A 93 -78.86 -69.69 40.95
C ASN A 93 -79.86 -68.57 40.61
N THR A 94 -79.43 -67.58 39.80
CA THR A 94 -80.11 -67.33 38.51
C THR A 94 -79.27 -66.52 37.51
N SER A 95 -79.64 -66.68 36.24
CA SER A 95 -79.08 -66.10 35.03
C SER A 95 -78.86 -64.57 35.05
N ILE A 96 -77.75 -64.12 34.47
CA ILE A 96 -77.50 -62.70 34.16
C ILE A 96 -78.34 -62.28 32.94
N SER A 97 -79.64 -62.11 33.14
CA SER A 97 -80.59 -61.62 32.13
C SER A 97 -81.69 -60.71 32.70
N THR A 98 -81.81 -60.61 34.04
CA THR A 98 -83.03 -60.08 34.69
C THR A 98 -82.75 -59.15 35.88
N ALA A 99 -81.63 -58.43 35.82
CA ALA A 99 -81.16 -57.53 36.90
C ALA A 99 -81.06 -56.04 36.49
N MET A 100 -81.79 -55.61 35.45
CA MET A 100 -81.94 -54.20 35.09
C MET A 100 -83.40 -53.84 34.80
N SER A 101 -84.21 -53.72 35.85
CA SER A 101 -85.50 -53.01 35.79
C SER A 101 -85.89 -52.36 37.12
N LYS A 102 -86.09 -51.04 37.06
CA LYS A 102 -86.57 -50.11 38.11
C LYS A 102 -85.52 -49.60 39.14
N PRO A 103 -85.56 -48.30 39.47
CA PRO A 103 -84.70 -47.66 40.48
C PRO A 103 -85.40 -47.56 41.86
N ASN A 104 -84.62 -47.41 42.93
CA ASN A 104 -84.61 -46.30 43.90
C ASN A 104 -83.85 -46.68 45.19
N ASP A 105 -83.31 -45.67 45.88
CA ASP A 105 -83.06 -45.50 47.33
C ASP A 105 -82.44 -46.69 48.12
N GLU A 106 -81.34 -46.56 48.87
CA GLU A 106 -80.81 -45.42 49.64
C GLU A 106 -79.25 -45.30 49.60
N ASP A 107 -78.71 -44.38 50.41
CA ASP A 107 -77.31 -43.93 50.44
C ASP A 107 -76.21 -44.93 50.83
N ARG A 108 -74.97 -44.54 50.46
CA ARG A 108 -73.64 -45.16 50.71
C ARG A 108 -73.26 -46.20 49.64
N THR A 109 -72.04 -46.20 49.09
CA THR A 109 -70.76 -45.74 49.66
C THR A 109 -69.98 -44.76 48.77
N GLN A 110 -68.87 -44.24 49.30
CA GLN A 110 -67.94 -43.34 48.60
C GLN A 110 -67.35 -44.01 47.35
N LEU A 111 -67.51 -43.37 46.18
CA LEU A 111 -66.85 -43.78 44.93
C LEU A 111 -65.35 -43.47 44.99
N GLN A 112 -64.61 -44.35 45.65
CA GLN A 112 -63.15 -44.41 45.55
C GLN A 112 -62.78 -44.80 44.11
N THR A 113 -61.97 -43.98 43.44
CA THR A 113 -61.58 -44.20 42.03
C THR A 113 -60.88 -45.55 41.87
N MET A 114 -61.53 -46.51 41.19
CA MET A 114 -60.98 -47.84 40.97
C MET A 114 -59.62 -47.77 40.26
N PRO A 115 -58.59 -48.51 40.73
CA PRO A 115 -57.37 -48.72 39.98
C PRO A 115 -57.63 -49.32 38.58
N ALA A 116 -56.87 -48.90 37.57
CA ALA A 116 -56.93 -49.43 36.20
C ALA A 116 -56.84 -50.97 36.14
N LYS A 117 -56.06 -51.56 37.05
CA LYS A 117 -55.93 -53.01 37.21
C LYS A 117 -57.26 -53.69 37.54
N ASP A 118 -58.09 -53.05 38.37
CA ASP A 118 -59.33 -53.61 38.90
C ASP A 118 -60.47 -53.44 37.89
N PHE A 119 -60.43 -52.38 37.06
CA PHE A 119 -61.26 -52.29 35.85
C PHE A 119 -60.91 -53.39 34.83
N ALA A 120 -59.61 -53.66 34.63
CA ALA A 120 -59.17 -54.74 33.74
C ALA A 120 -59.53 -56.15 34.26
N ASP A 121 -59.67 -56.34 35.58
CA ASP A 121 -60.26 -57.54 36.17
C ASP A 121 -61.80 -57.57 35.99
N LEU A 122 -62.50 -56.45 36.22
CA LEU A 122 -63.95 -56.32 36.05
C LEU A 122 -64.41 -56.65 34.61
N VAL A 123 -63.64 -56.23 33.61
CA VAL A 123 -63.89 -56.47 32.16
C VAL A 123 -63.22 -57.77 31.69
N MET A 124 -62.63 -58.56 32.60
CA MET A 124 -62.00 -59.86 32.33
C MET A 124 -60.92 -59.84 31.23
N LEU A 125 -60.17 -58.75 31.07
CA LEU A 125 -59.09 -58.66 30.07
C LEU A 125 -58.04 -59.76 30.31
N PRO A 126 -57.55 -60.47 29.26
CA PRO A 126 -56.49 -61.46 29.39
C PRO A 126 -55.26 -60.91 30.10
N ARG A 127 -54.60 -61.71 30.94
CA ARG A 127 -53.48 -61.26 31.81
C ARG A 127 -52.30 -60.73 30.98
N GLU A 128 -52.11 -61.33 29.82
CA GLU A 128 -51.14 -61.01 28.78
C GLU A 128 -51.32 -59.55 28.31
N TRP A 129 -52.57 -59.10 28.14
CA TRP A 129 -52.90 -57.76 27.66
C TRP A 129 -52.77 -56.66 28.73
N ARG A 130 -52.47 -56.99 29.99
CA ARG A 130 -52.39 -56.02 31.10
C ARG A 130 -50.94 -55.68 31.51
N ARG A 131 -49.98 -56.44 31.00
CA ARG A 131 -48.54 -56.37 31.39
C ARG A 131 -47.57 -56.72 30.27
N GLY A 132 -48.06 -57.06 29.08
CA GLY A 132 -47.23 -57.50 27.97
C GLY A 132 -46.52 -56.36 27.24
N ASP A 133 -45.84 -56.77 26.16
CA ASP A 133 -45.08 -55.87 25.29
C ASP A 133 -45.99 -54.85 24.58
N ASP A 134 -45.37 -53.80 24.07
CA ASP A 134 -46.06 -52.67 23.42
C ASP A 134 -46.89 -53.07 22.17
N CYS A 135 -46.61 -54.24 21.60
CA CYS A 135 -47.44 -54.92 20.61
C CYS A 135 -47.44 -56.44 20.87
N ILE A 136 -48.62 -57.06 20.93
CA ILE A 136 -48.83 -58.50 21.15
C ILE A 136 -49.52 -59.10 19.91
N GLN A 137 -49.19 -60.33 19.53
CA GLN A 137 -49.94 -61.10 18.54
C GLN A 137 -51.00 -61.97 19.23
N TRP A 138 -52.28 -61.76 18.91
CA TRP A 138 -53.41 -62.49 19.52
C TRP A 138 -54.22 -63.29 18.49
N PRO A 139 -54.72 -64.50 18.78
CA PRO A 139 -55.53 -65.27 17.83
C PRO A 139 -56.82 -64.52 17.43
N ARG A 140 -57.03 -64.34 16.12
CA ARG A 140 -58.20 -63.64 15.56
C ARG A 140 -59.52 -64.33 15.91
N ASN A 141 -59.48 -65.67 15.95
CA ASN A 141 -60.61 -66.55 16.20
C ASN A 141 -60.48 -67.23 17.58
N HIS A 142 -60.10 -66.49 18.62
CA HIS A 142 -60.19 -66.98 20.00
C HIS A 142 -61.66 -67.11 20.41
N ASP A 143 -62.06 -68.23 21.03
CA ASP A 143 -63.47 -68.54 21.34
C ASP A 143 -64.21 -67.37 22.03
N TYR A 144 -63.63 -66.86 23.12
CA TYR A 144 -64.16 -65.72 23.89
C TYR A 144 -63.62 -64.35 23.40
N TYR A 145 -62.30 -64.17 23.34
CA TYR A 145 -61.66 -62.86 23.08
C TYR A 145 -61.35 -62.62 21.60
N ASN A 146 -62.39 -62.64 20.76
CA ASN A 146 -62.30 -62.38 19.31
C ASN A 146 -62.56 -60.90 18.94
N ILE A 147 -62.54 -60.60 17.63
CA ILE A 147 -62.82 -59.24 17.11
C ILE A 147 -64.21 -58.71 17.52
N VAL A 148 -65.25 -59.54 17.54
CA VAL A 148 -66.61 -59.09 17.91
C VAL A 148 -66.68 -58.71 19.40
N TRP A 149 -65.93 -59.42 20.25
CA TRP A 149 -65.74 -59.05 21.64
C TRP A 149 -65.00 -57.71 21.79
N LEU A 150 -63.91 -57.50 21.04
CA LEU A 150 -63.18 -56.22 20.99
C LEU A 150 -64.05 -55.05 20.49
N GLU A 151 -64.89 -55.27 19.47
CA GLU A 151 -65.84 -54.27 18.98
C GLU A 151 -66.89 -53.91 20.03
N ASN A 152 -67.42 -54.90 20.76
CA ASN A 152 -68.38 -54.67 21.85
C ASN A 152 -67.73 -53.99 23.06
N LEU A 153 -66.47 -54.30 23.38
CA LEU A 153 -65.67 -53.59 24.37
C LEU A 153 -65.53 -52.10 23.99
N TRP A 154 -65.18 -51.80 22.73
CA TRP A 154 -65.07 -50.41 22.29
C TRP A 154 -66.42 -49.68 22.21
N LYS A 155 -67.56 -50.36 21.98
CA LYS A 155 -68.91 -49.74 22.19
C LYS A 155 -69.07 -49.31 23.64
N TYR A 156 -68.81 -50.21 24.59
CA TYR A 156 -68.92 -49.93 26.02
C TYR A 156 -68.00 -48.78 26.46
N ILE A 157 -66.75 -48.74 25.99
CA ILE A 157 -65.80 -47.65 26.27
C ILE A 157 -66.33 -46.31 25.74
N ASN A 158 -66.83 -46.26 24.50
CA ASN A 158 -67.42 -45.04 23.94
C ASN A 158 -68.69 -44.58 24.69
N GLU A 159 -69.49 -45.50 25.23
CA GLU A 159 -70.73 -45.17 25.96
C GLU A 159 -70.50 -44.79 27.43
N LYS A 160 -69.50 -45.39 28.10
CA LYS A 160 -69.30 -45.26 29.57
C LYS A 160 -68.07 -44.48 29.96
N LEU A 161 -67.07 -44.38 29.08
CA LEU A 161 -65.80 -43.67 29.29
C LEU A 161 -65.51 -42.62 28.19
N PRO A 162 -66.48 -41.84 27.66
CA PRO A 162 -66.31 -41.01 26.45
C PRO A 162 -65.27 -39.87 26.56
N ASN A 163 -64.83 -39.53 27.78
CA ASN A 163 -63.86 -38.46 28.04
C ASN A 163 -62.74 -38.89 29.02
N ASP A 164 -62.52 -40.20 29.25
CA ASP A 164 -61.40 -40.69 30.08
C ASP A 164 -60.92 -42.07 29.59
N LEU A 165 -59.61 -42.24 29.45
CA LEU A 165 -58.95 -43.51 29.10
C LEU A 165 -57.85 -43.92 30.10
N THR A 166 -57.67 -43.18 31.20
CA THR A 166 -56.63 -43.45 32.20
C THR A 166 -56.81 -44.82 32.88
N MET A 167 -58.06 -45.23 33.08
CA MET A 167 -58.46 -46.58 33.54
C MET A 167 -57.96 -47.73 32.65
N LEU A 168 -57.58 -47.44 31.41
CA LEU A 168 -57.16 -48.42 30.40
C LEU A 168 -55.70 -48.23 29.95
N GLU A 169 -54.98 -47.26 30.52
CA GLU A 169 -53.58 -47.03 30.14
C GLU A 169 -52.70 -48.23 30.52
N ASN A 170 -51.79 -48.60 29.61
CA ASN A 170 -50.96 -49.80 29.62
C ASN A 170 -51.68 -51.12 29.33
N THR A 171 -52.89 -51.10 28.75
CA THR A 171 -53.58 -52.31 28.26
C THR A 171 -53.53 -52.46 26.73
N ASN A 172 -53.35 -53.70 26.25
CA ASN A 172 -53.28 -54.04 24.81
C ASN A 172 -54.68 -54.21 24.20
N ILE A 173 -55.45 -53.12 24.12
CA ILE A 173 -56.83 -53.11 23.59
C ILE A 173 -56.99 -52.44 22.21
N LEU A 174 -55.91 -51.91 21.64
CA LEU A 174 -55.92 -51.25 20.33
C LEU A 174 -55.59 -52.24 19.23
N TYR A 175 -56.48 -52.43 18.25
CA TYR A 175 -56.28 -53.38 17.16
C TYR A 175 -56.41 -52.72 15.78
N SER A 176 -55.43 -52.93 14.92
CA SER A 176 -55.47 -52.52 13.51
C SER A 176 -56.00 -53.66 12.63
N GLN A 177 -56.87 -53.36 11.67
CA GLN A 177 -57.21 -54.29 10.59
C GLN A 177 -56.65 -53.76 9.27
N PRO A 178 -56.05 -54.60 8.41
CA PRO A 178 -55.53 -54.14 7.13
C PRO A 178 -56.66 -53.75 6.19
N LEU A 179 -56.63 -52.54 5.63
CA LEU A 179 -57.70 -52.04 4.74
C LEU A 179 -57.74 -52.81 3.41
N SER A 180 -56.65 -53.49 3.05
CA SER A 180 -56.46 -54.11 1.74
C SER A 180 -56.86 -55.59 1.67
N ARG A 181 -58.07 -55.95 2.14
CA ARG A 181 -58.84 -57.11 1.64
C ARG A 181 -60.29 -57.15 2.19
N PRO A 182 -61.31 -57.35 1.33
CA PRO A 182 -62.63 -57.82 1.78
C PRO A 182 -62.55 -59.20 2.46
N LEU A 183 -63.60 -59.57 3.19
CA LEU A 183 -63.73 -60.85 3.93
C LEU A 183 -63.94 -62.07 3.00
N ALA A 184 -62.97 -62.35 2.14
CA ALA A 184 -62.90 -63.57 1.34
C ALA A 184 -61.44 -63.97 1.05
N VAL A 185 -61.18 -65.29 1.03
CA VAL A 185 -59.88 -65.93 0.74
C VAL A 185 -58.75 -65.56 1.71
N SER A 186 -58.55 -66.47 2.67
CA SER A 186 -57.43 -66.46 3.62
C SER A 186 -56.07 -66.64 2.94
N THR A 187 -55.02 -66.11 3.55
CA THR A 187 -53.73 -66.82 3.63
C THR A 187 -52.88 -66.31 4.80
N SER A 188 -52.36 -67.27 5.58
CA SER A 188 -51.14 -67.14 6.41
C SER A 188 -50.98 -65.97 7.41
N ASN A 189 -52.05 -65.49 8.06
CA ASN A 189 -51.95 -64.99 9.44
C ASN A 189 -53.31 -65.08 10.13
N ASN A 190 -53.40 -65.92 11.18
CA ASN A 190 -54.62 -66.10 11.98
C ASN A 190 -54.56 -65.31 13.31
N THR A 191 -53.69 -64.31 13.38
CA THR A 191 -53.50 -63.41 14.51
C THR A 191 -53.83 -61.96 14.14
N ILE A 192 -54.07 -61.14 15.16
CA ILE A 192 -54.21 -59.70 15.07
C ILE A 192 -53.19 -59.02 16.00
N SER A 193 -52.64 -57.89 15.55
CA SER A 193 -51.74 -57.07 16.37
C SER A 193 -52.56 -56.26 17.39
N LEU A 194 -52.28 -56.48 18.68
CA LEU A 194 -52.85 -55.74 19.80
C LEU A 194 -51.80 -54.81 20.39
N TYR A 195 -51.95 -53.52 20.10
CA TYR A 195 -51.10 -52.45 20.58
C TYR A 195 -51.55 -51.96 21.95
N LYS A 196 -50.58 -51.58 22.77
CA LYS A 196 -50.79 -51.09 24.13
C LYS A 196 -51.19 -49.61 24.11
N LEU A 197 -52.28 -49.28 24.80
CA LEU A 197 -52.76 -47.91 24.96
C LEU A 197 -51.88 -47.16 25.95
N SER A 198 -50.92 -46.36 25.49
CA SER A 198 -50.19 -45.39 26.34
C SER A 198 -49.57 -44.27 25.52
N LYS A 199 -49.50 -43.06 26.11
CA LYS A 199 -48.96 -41.83 25.49
C LYS A 199 -47.43 -41.83 25.31
N ASN A 200 -46.77 -42.97 25.56
CA ASN A 200 -45.31 -43.12 25.66
C ASN A 200 -44.70 -44.14 24.66
N ILE A 201 -45.51 -44.78 23.81
CA ILE A 201 -45.09 -45.97 23.03
C ILE A 201 -44.63 -45.64 21.60
N GLY A 202 -44.79 -44.39 21.14
CA GLY A 202 -44.32 -43.99 19.80
C GLY A 202 -45.08 -44.68 18.65
N LEU A 203 -46.34 -45.02 18.89
CA LEU A 203 -47.29 -45.44 17.85
C LEU A 203 -47.83 -44.23 17.10
N ILE A 204 -48.01 -44.37 15.79
CA ILE A 204 -48.63 -43.34 14.94
C ILE A 204 -49.50 -43.99 13.87
N GLN A 205 -50.74 -43.53 13.74
CA GLN A 205 -51.70 -44.09 12.82
C GLN A 205 -51.56 -43.44 11.44
N LEU A 206 -51.49 -44.22 10.36
CA LEU A 206 -51.53 -43.65 9.01
C LEU A 206 -52.89 -42.99 8.69
N PRO A 207 -52.96 -42.07 7.71
CA PRO A 207 -54.24 -41.60 7.16
C PRO A 207 -54.94 -42.71 6.34
N MET A 208 -56.25 -42.58 6.12
CA MET A 208 -57.01 -43.52 5.26
C MET A 208 -56.49 -43.58 3.83
N SER A 209 -56.06 -42.42 3.31
CA SER A 209 -55.47 -42.24 1.99
C SER A 209 -54.11 -41.56 2.18
N PRO A 210 -53.04 -42.30 2.51
CA PRO A 210 -51.72 -41.71 2.74
C PRO A 210 -51.19 -41.09 1.46
N SER A 211 -50.74 -39.83 1.52
CA SER A 211 -50.10 -39.16 0.40
C SER A 211 -48.71 -39.74 0.12
N LYS A 212 -48.10 -39.35 -1.02
CA LYS A 212 -46.71 -39.71 -1.33
C LYS A 212 -45.73 -39.23 -0.24
N ASP A 213 -46.04 -38.11 0.39
CA ASP A 213 -45.23 -37.51 1.45
C ASP A 213 -45.41 -38.28 2.77
N ASP A 214 -46.64 -38.68 3.11
CA ASP A 214 -46.91 -39.50 4.30
C ASP A 214 -46.20 -40.86 4.21
N LEU A 215 -46.18 -41.49 3.03
CA LEU A 215 -45.43 -42.72 2.76
C LEU A 215 -43.90 -42.51 2.77
N ALA A 216 -43.41 -41.28 2.62
CA ALA A 216 -42.00 -40.94 2.77
C ALA A 216 -41.66 -40.73 4.27
N ILE A 217 -42.48 -39.97 5.00
CA ILE A 217 -42.35 -39.79 6.45
C ILE A 217 -42.48 -41.13 7.19
N GLN A 218 -43.37 -42.04 6.76
CA GLN A 218 -43.48 -43.40 7.32
C GLN A 218 -42.12 -44.13 7.30
N LYS A 219 -41.35 -44.02 6.21
CA LYS A 219 -40.02 -44.65 6.10
C LYS A 219 -39.00 -44.02 7.04
N ILE A 220 -39.06 -42.70 7.23
CA ILE A 220 -38.20 -41.96 8.18
C ILE A 220 -38.53 -42.37 9.62
N LEU A 221 -39.82 -42.48 9.95
CA LEU A 221 -40.29 -42.92 11.26
C LEU A 221 -39.90 -44.38 11.55
N LEU A 222 -39.99 -45.27 10.56
CA LEU A 222 -39.50 -46.65 10.67
C LEU A 222 -37.97 -46.72 10.86
N LYS A 223 -37.17 -45.92 10.14
CA LYS A 223 -35.70 -45.79 10.39
C LYS A 223 -35.40 -45.33 11.81
N LEU A 224 -36.24 -44.44 12.36
CA LEU A 224 -36.18 -43.99 13.74
C LEU A 224 -36.83 -44.98 14.73
N ASN A 225 -37.22 -46.21 14.38
CA ASN A 225 -37.88 -47.15 15.30
C ASN A 225 -39.17 -46.57 15.94
N PHE A 226 -40.02 -45.89 15.16
CA PHE A 226 -41.42 -45.61 15.53
C PHE A 226 -42.34 -46.62 14.86
N HIS A 227 -43.46 -46.95 15.52
CA HIS A 227 -44.41 -47.95 15.01
C HIS A 227 -45.54 -47.27 14.24
N CYS A 228 -45.39 -47.21 12.92
CA CYS A 228 -46.43 -46.75 12.01
C CYS A 228 -47.45 -47.88 11.76
N ILE A 229 -48.72 -47.66 12.10
CA ILE A 229 -49.79 -48.66 12.00
C ILE A 229 -50.85 -48.27 10.95
N GLU A 230 -51.55 -49.26 10.38
CA GLU A 230 -52.73 -49.00 9.56
C GLU A 230 -53.88 -48.38 10.38
N PRO A 231 -54.77 -47.58 9.76
CA PRO A 231 -55.89 -46.95 10.43
C PRO A 231 -56.71 -47.89 11.32
N PHE A 232 -57.06 -47.42 12.52
CA PHE A 232 -57.95 -48.16 13.40
C PHE A 232 -59.38 -48.26 12.79
N PRO A 233 -60.18 -49.27 13.16
CA PRO A 233 -61.60 -49.32 12.82
C PRO A 233 -62.38 -48.11 13.35
N ASP A 234 -63.49 -47.76 12.70
CA ASP A 234 -64.34 -46.62 13.09
C ASP A 234 -64.79 -46.63 14.54
N ILE A 235 -64.89 -47.82 15.15
CA ILE A 235 -65.35 -47.98 16.52
C ILE A 235 -64.32 -47.49 17.56
N ILE A 236 -63.02 -47.54 17.23
CA ILE A 236 -61.95 -46.96 18.05
C ILE A 236 -61.83 -45.46 17.74
N ARG A 237 -61.83 -45.08 16.45
CA ARG A 237 -61.70 -43.68 16.00
C ARG A 237 -62.83 -42.74 16.43
N ARG A 238 -63.98 -43.27 16.87
CA ARG A 238 -65.06 -42.47 17.47
C ARG A 238 -64.72 -41.97 18.88
N HIS A 239 -63.72 -42.53 19.54
CA HIS A 239 -63.37 -42.13 20.90
C HIS A 239 -62.56 -40.84 20.90
N LYS A 240 -63.08 -39.78 21.54
CA LYS A 240 -62.53 -38.42 21.47
C LYS A 240 -61.06 -38.30 21.87
N LEU A 241 -60.59 -39.14 22.79
CA LEU A 241 -59.22 -39.07 23.32
C LEU A 241 -58.22 -39.92 22.54
N ILE A 242 -58.63 -40.69 21.52
CA ILE A 242 -57.75 -41.67 20.87
C ILE A 242 -56.48 -41.04 20.30
N ASP A 243 -56.61 -39.87 19.66
CA ASP A 243 -55.50 -39.12 19.08
C ASP A 243 -54.51 -38.59 20.14
N GLU A 244 -54.89 -38.47 21.42
CA GLU A 244 -53.94 -38.13 22.50
C GLU A 244 -52.98 -39.27 22.84
N TYR A 245 -53.39 -40.52 22.57
CA TYR A 245 -52.62 -41.73 22.86
C TYR A 245 -51.89 -42.25 21.62
N VAL A 246 -52.57 -42.32 20.48
CA VAL A 246 -52.00 -42.75 19.20
C VAL A 246 -52.46 -41.75 18.13
N PRO A 247 -51.70 -40.67 17.87
CA PRO A 247 -52.11 -39.64 16.93
C PRO A 247 -52.12 -40.14 15.48
N GLN A 248 -52.99 -39.58 14.65
CA GLN A 248 -52.87 -39.71 13.20
C GLN A 248 -51.65 -38.94 12.66
N LEU A 249 -50.94 -39.56 11.70
CA LEU A 249 -49.85 -38.96 10.94
C LEU A 249 -50.33 -37.67 10.27
N SER A 250 -49.74 -36.60 10.77
CA SER A 250 -50.03 -35.20 10.51
C SER A 250 -48.87 -34.41 11.10
N CYS A 251 -48.72 -33.14 10.78
CA CYS A 251 -47.59 -32.35 11.29
C CYS A 251 -47.61 -32.23 12.84
N LEU A 252 -48.80 -32.21 13.45
CA LEU A 252 -48.96 -32.17 14.92
C LEU A 252 -48.78 -33.55 15.56
N GLY A 253 -49.33 -34.61 14.96
CA GLY A 253 -49.10 -35.99 15.42
C GLY A 253 -47.62 -36.38 15.38
N LEU A 254 -46.88 -35.86 14.38
CA LEU A 254 -45.43 -36.01 14.28
C LEU A 254 -44.70 -35.35 15.46
N LEU A 255 -45.08 -34.12 15.84
CA LEU A 255 -44.55 -33.47 17.04
C LEU A 255 -44.92 -34.23 18.32
N GLN A 256 -46.14 -34.79 18.41
CA GLN A 256 -46.58 -35.55 19.58
C GLN A 256 -45.75 -36.81 19.81
N ILE A 257 -45.41 -37.57 18.77
CA ILE A 257 -44.50 -38.72 18.91
C ILE A 257 -43.04 -38.32 19.15
N PHE A 258 -42.58 -37.17 18.64
CA PHE A 258 -41.27 -36.63 19.00
C PHE A 258 -41.22 -36.14 20.46
N LYS A 259 -42.25 -35.46 20.97
CA LYS A 259 -42.40 -35.10 22.40
C LYS A 259 -42.35 -36.34 23.29
N CYS A 260 -43.04 -37.41 22.90
CA CYS A 260 -42.95 -38.72 23.56
C CYS A 260 -41.49 -39.20 23.64
N ARG A 261 -40.75 -39.21 22.54
CA ARG A 261 -39.33 -39.63 22.54
C ARG A 261 -38.42 -38.72 23.37
N LEU A 262 -38.62 -37.41 23.31
CA LEU A 262 -37.85 -36.41 24.06
C LEU A 262 -37.96 -36.57 25.60
N ARG A 263 -39.01 -37.24 26.11
CA ARG A 263 -39.12 -37.61 27.53
C ARG A 263 -38.22 -38.79 27.93
N HIS A 264 -37.96 -39.72 27.01
CA HIS A 264 -37.33 -41.01 27.30
C HIS A 264 -35.86 -41.10 26.84
N PHE A 265 -35.43 -40.23 25.92
CA PHE A 265 -34.11 -40.26 25.29
C PHE A 265 -33.40 -38.94 25.60
N THR A 266 -32.11 -38.98 25.98
CA THR A 266 -31.34 -37.76 26.19
C THR A 266 -31.13 -37.02 24.86
N GLN A 267 -30.97 -35.69 24.93
CA GLN A 267 -30.69 -34.86 23.75
C GLN A 267 -29.52 -35.42 22.92
N ILE A 268 -28.45 -35.89 23.58
CA ILE A 268 -27.27 -36.49 22.94
C ILE A 268 -27.64 -37.77 22.16
N LYS A 269 -28.54 -38.61 22.69
CA LYS A 269 -28.96 -39.85 22.03
C LYS A 269 -29.79 -39.56 20.78
N ILE A 270 -30.73 -38.62 20.86
CA ILE A 270 -31.56 -38.18 19.71
C ILE A 270 -30.68 -37.51 18.64
N GLN A 271 -29.78 -36.63 19.07
CA GLN A 271 -28.77 -35.95 18.26
C GLN A 271 -27.88 -36.95 17.48
N HIS A 272 -27.52 -38.07 18.10
CA HIS A 272 -26.78 -39.17 17.47
C HIS A 272 -27.66 -40.01 16.52
N GLU A 273 -28.84 -40.48 16.96
CA GLU A 273 -29.77 -41.30 16.17
C GLU A 273 -30.16 -40.61 14.86
N PHE A 274 -30.53 -39.33 14.88
CA PHE A 274 -30.88 -38.59 13.66
C PHE A 274 -29.71 -38.45 12.69
N ASN A 275 -28.47 -38.27 13.17
CA ASN A 275 -27.30 -38.11 12.30
C ASN A 275 -26.69 -39.44 11.82
N THR A 276 -27.17 -40.59 12.31
CA THR A 276 -26.66 -41.92 11.96
C THR A 276 -27.69 -42.78 11.22
N LEU A 277 -28.98 -42.62 11.51
CA LEU A 277 -30.08 -43.39 10.92
C LEU A 277 -30.75 -42.70 9.73
N LEU A 278 -30.63 -41.36 9.63
CA LEU A 278 -31.22 -40.55 8.56
C LEU A 278 -30.15 -39.95 7.64
N ASN A 279 -30.44 -39.91 6.34
CA ASN A 279 -29.61 -39.27 5.34
C ASN A 279 -30.10 -37.84 5.01
N GLU A 280 -29.40 -37.13 4.12
CA GLU A 280 -29.75 -35.75 3.76
C GLU A 280 -31.13 -35.61 3.11
N HIS A 281 -31.61 -36.63 2.38
CA HIS A 281 -32.95 -36.62 1.80
C HIS A 281 -34.03 -36.84 2.87
N ASP A 282 -33.79 -37.74 3.82
CA ASP A 282 -34.68 -37.97 4.96
C ASP A 282 -34.86 -36.70 5.79
N ILE A 283 -33.76 -36.01 6.15
CA ILE A 283 -33.82 -34.76 6.94
C ILE A 283 -34.53 -33.65 6.17
N LYS A 284 -34.30 -33.50 4.86
CA LYS A 284 -35.02 -32.50 4.04
C LYS A 284 -36.51 -32.78 3.95
N LEU A 285 -36.93 -34.03 3.73
CA LEU A 285 -38.35 -34.40 3.77
C LEU A 285 -38.97 -34.12 5.15
N LEU A 286 -38.25 -34.39 6.23
CA LEU A 286 -38.71 -34.09 7.59
C LEU A 286 -38.86 -32.59 7.84
N ARG A 287 -37.92 -31.75 7.38
CA ARG A 287 -38.06 -30.28 7.38
C ARG A 287 -39.27 -29.84 6.55
N GLN A 288 -39.41 -30.34 5.32
CA GLN A 288 -40.47 -29.99 4.38
C GLN A 288 -41.87 -30.41 4.83
N TYR A 289 -41.98 -31.43 5.69
CA TYR A 289 -43.26 -31.82 6.30
C TYR A 289 -43.58 -30.94 7.51
N LEU A 290 -42.60 -30.65 8.37
CA LEU A 290 -42.78 -29.75 9.52
C LEU A 290 -42.98 -28.28 9.11
N SER A 291 -42.40 -27.81 8.01
CA SER A 291 -42.57 -26.42 7.53
C SER A 291 -44.02 -26.06 7.19
N ARG A 292 -44.88 -27.07 6.99
CA ARG A 292 -46.32 -26.94 6.68
C ARG A 292 -47.19 -26.59 7.88
N ILE A 293 -46.68 -26.67 9.13
CA ILE A 293 -47.46 -26.32 10.33
C ILE A 293 -47.92 -24.86 10.25
N MET A 294 -49.20 -24.61 10.55
CA MET A 294 -49.72 -23.24 10.62
C MET A 294 -49.28 -22.56 11.92
N THR A 295 -48.90 -21.29 11.86
CA THR A 295 -48.38 -20.55 13.03
C THR A 295 -49.35 -20.53 14.21
N GLN A 296 -50.66 -20.56 13.94
CA GLN A 296 -51.73 -20.68 14.96
C GLN A 296 -51.72 -22.01 15.74
N GLN A 297 -50.99 -23.03 15.27
CA GLN A 297 -50.88 -24.35 15.89
C GLN A 297 -49.55 -24.54 16.66
N LEU A 298 -48.68 -23.53 16.68
CA LEU A 298 -47.41 -23.55 17.39
C LEU A 298 -47.57 -23.00 18.82
N ASP A 299 -48.05 -23.86 19.71
CA ASP A 299 -47.97 -23.60 21.16
C ASP A 299 -46.53 -23.72 21.67
N ASP A 300 -46.26 -23.23 22.89
CA ASP A 300 -44.93 -23.33 23.51
C ASP A 300 -44.40 -24.77 23.53
N SER A 301 -45.28 -25.77 23.72
CA SER A 301 -44.89 -27.18 23.72
C SER A 301 -44.41 -27.65 22.34
N ASN A 302 -45.07 -27.25 21.26
CA ASN A 302 -44.65 -27.52 19.87
C ASN A 302 -43.37 -26.78 19.51
N ILE A 303 -43.26 -25.50 19.90
CA ILE A 303 -42.05 -24.67 19.69
C ILE A 303 -40.84 -25.31 20.37
N GLN A 304 -40.95 -25.72 21.63
CA GLN A 304 -39.87 -26.37 22.37
C GLN A 304 -39.52 -27.75 21.79
N CYS A 305 -40.52 -28.51 21.32
CA CYS A 305 -40.27 -29.77 20.61
C CYS A 305 -39.41 -29.55 19.35
N ILE A 306 -39.77 -28.61 18.48
CA ILE A 306 -39.01 -28.34 17.24
C ILE A 306 -37.62 -27.81 17.57
N LYS A 307 -37.47 -26.94 18.57
CA LYS A 307 -36.16 -26.43 19.02
C LYS A 307 -35.21 -27.54 19.47
N GLN A 308 -35.72 -28.65 19.99
CA GLN A 308 -34.94 -29.82 20.40
C GLN A 308 -34.63 -30.80 19.26
N LEU A 309 -35.30 -30.72 18.09
CA LEU A 309 -35.04 -31.64 16.98
C LEU A 309 -33.73 -31.30 16.22
N PRO A 310 -32.83 -32.29 16.01
CA PRO A 310 -31.55 -32.08 15.32
C PRO A 310 -31.72 -32.12 13.80
N ILE A 311 -32.40 -31.10 13.25
CA ILE A 311 -32.80 -31.05 11.83
C ILE A 311 -32.23 -29.85 11.06
N PHE A 312 -31.46 -28.96 11.68
CA PHE A 312 -30.91 -27.75 11.03
C PHE A 312 -29.42 -27.94 10.70
N ASP A 313 -28.95 -27.48 9.53
CA ASP A 313 -27.56 -27.67 9.11
C ASP A 313 -26.58 -26.88 9.99
N ASN A 314 -25.69 -27.61 10.67
CA ASN A 314 -24.59 -27.06 11.45
C ASN A 314 -23.53 -26.47 10.50
N ALA A 315 -23.23 -25.19 10.67
CA ALA A 315 -22.16 -24.55 9.89
C ALA A 315 -20.76 -25.04 10.32
N TYR A 316 -20.60 -25.43 11.59
CA TYR A 316 -19.34 -25.90 12.15
C TYR A 316 -19.13 -27.41 11.87
N LEU A 317 -18.60 -27.72 10.70
CA LEU A 317 -18.11 -29.06 10.35
C LEU A 317 -16.61 -29.13 10.63
N ALA A 318 -16.20 -30.03 11.53
CA ALA A 318 -14.80 -30.17 11.92
C ALA A 318 -14.11 -31.27 11.09
N ASN A 319 -13.21 -30.88 10.19
CA ASN A 319 -12.38 -31.84 9.47
C ASN A 319 -11.22 -32.36 10.34
N ASP A 320 -11.32 -33.67 10.62
CA ASP A 320 -10.26 -34.67 10.45
C ASP A 320 -9.26 -35.11 11.56
N LEU A 321 -9.06 -36.43 11.51
CA LEU A 321 -7.88 -37.24 11.86
C LEU A 321 -7.41 -37.43 13.32
N ASN A 322 -7.63 -36.51 14.27
CA ASN A 322 -7.17 -36.73 15.66
C ASN A 322 -8.16 -37.54 16.53
N GLN A 323 -8.15 -38.87 16.37
CA GLN A 323 -9.05 -39.82 17.05
C GLN A 323 -9.01 -39.83 18.60
N GLN A 324 -8.07 -39.11 19.23
CA GLN A 324 -7.80 -39.20 20.68
C GLN A 324 -8.63 -38.25 21.56
N GLN A 325 -9.44 -37.35 20.98
CA GLN A 325 -10.46 -36.58 21.73
C GLN A 325 -11.79 -36.61 20.97
N GLN A 326 -12.63 -37.60 21.26
CA GLN A 326 -13.90 -37.85 20.57
C GLN A 326 -14.99 -36.86 20.98
N GLN A 327 -14.96 -35.64 20.44
CA GLN A 327 -16.15 -34.82 20.25
C GLN A 327 -16.62 -34.99 18.80
N GLN A 328 -17.61 -35.87 18.60
CA GLN A 328 -18.20 -36.11 17.29
C GLN A 328 -19.12 -34.93 16.93
N TYR A 329 -18.66 -34.03 16.06
CA TYR A 329 -19.44 -32.90 15.58
C TYR A 329 -20.47 -33.39 14.55
N TYR A 330 -21.74 -33.16 14.82
CA TYR A 330 -22.86 -33.62 13.99
C TYR A 330 -23.19 -32.64 12.87
N LYS A 331 -23.69 -33.15 11.74
CA LYS A 331 -24.06 -32.34 10.56
C LYS A 331 -25.37 -31.58 10.78
N TYR A 332 -26.35 -32.21 11.43
CA TYR A 332 -27.63 -31.59 11.76
C TYR A 332 -27.72 -31.39 13.27
N ILE A 333 -28.12 -30.20 13.73
CA ILE A 333 -28.16 -29.83 15.14
C ILE A 333 -29.51 -29.21 15.54
N SER A 334 -29.79 -29.23 16.84
CA SER A 334 -30.93 -28.59 17.49
C SER A 334 -30.71 -27.08 17.69
N LEU A 335 -31.80 -26.31 17.82
CA LEU A 335 -31.77 -24.84 18.02
C LEU A 335 -31.39 -24.40 19.45
N ASN A 336 -31.13 -25.35 20.35
CA ASN A 336 -30.70 -25.07 21.72
C ASN A 336 -29.30 -24.45 21.75
N ASN A 337 -29.17 -23.29 22.42
CA ASN A 337 -27.92 -22.55 22.62
C ASN A 337 -27.21 -22.14 21.31
N ILE A 338 -27.96 -21.84 20.24
CA ILE A 338 -27.41 -21.30 18.99
C ILE A 338 -27.14 -19.80 19.12
N LEU A 339 -25.95 -19.36 18.69
CA LEU A 339 -25.48 -17.97 18.77
C LEU A 339 -25.69 -17.21 17.46
N TYR A 340 -25.58 -17.89 16.33
CA TYR A 340 -25.68 -17.29 15.00
C TYR A 340 -26.51 -18.17 14.07
N ILE A 341 -27.41 -17.55 13.32
CA ILE A 341 -28.20 -18.17 12.25
C ILE A 341 -28.07 -17.25 11.05
N TYR A 342 -27.53 -17.78 9.94
CA TYR A 342 -27.26 -16.98 8.75
C TYR A 342 -27.66 -17.69 7.47
N GLU A 343 -28.02 -16.90 6.47
CA GLU A 343 -28.26 -17.35 5.10
C GLU A 343 -27.18 -16.77 4.17
N SER A 344 -26.61 -17.59 3.29
CA SER A 344 -25.69 -17.13 2.25
C SER A 344 -25.82 -17.97 0.97
N GLY A 345 -25.79 -17.30 -0.18
CA GLY A 345 -25.81 -17.99 -1.49
C GLY A 345 -24.55 -18.82 -1.76
N THR A 346 -23.48 -18.59 -1.01
CA THR A 346 -22.21 -19.31 -1.07
C THR A 346 -21.97 -20.03 0.25
N LYS A 347 -21.50 -21.28 0.19
CA LYS A 347 -21.09 -22.02 1.39
C LYS A 347 -19.72 -21.55 1.86
N LEU A 348 -19.52 -21.47 3.17
CA LEU A 348 -18.20 -21.24 3.76
C LEU A 348 -17.27 -22.41 3.39
N PRO A 349 -16.02 -22.16 2.96
CA PRO A 349 -15.07 -23.24 2.65
C PRO A 349 -14.67 -24.04 3.89
N ILE A 350 -14.34 -25.32 3.68
CA ILE A 350 -14.14 -26.32 4.73
C ILE A 350 -12.98 -25.97 5.67
N ASP A 351 -11.93 -25.33 5.18
CA ASP A 351 -10.74 -24.92 5.96
C ASP A 351 -10.99 -23.72 6.90
N ILE A 352 -12.09 -23.00 6.72
CA ILE A 352 -12.49 -21.84 7.52
C ILE A 352 -13.61 -22.27 8.47
N GLN A 353 -13.32 -22.34 9.76
CA GLN A 353 -14.32 -22.74 10.76
C GLN A 353 -15.15 -21.54 11.24
N PRO A 354 -16.50 -21.59 11.13
CA PRO A 354 -17.39 -20.53 11.63
C PRO A 354 -17.45 -20.52 13.18
N PRO A 355 -18.23 -19.63 13.81
CA PRO A 355 -18.52 -19.75 15.25
C PRO A 355 -19.01 -21.15 15.60
N LYS A 356 -18.65 -21.66 16.78
CA LYS A 356 -19.35 -22.79 17.37
C LYS A 356 -20.81 -22.38 17.63
N GLN A 357 -21.74 -23.34 17.56
CA GLN A 357 -23.17 -23.08 17.72
C GLN A 357 -23.72 -22.10 16.66
N CYS A 358 -23.38 -22.34 15.40
CA CYS A 358 -23.79 -21.56 14.24
C CYS A 358 -24.57 -22.44 13.24
N ILE A 359 -25.71 -21.96 12.76
CA ILE A 359 -26.55 -22.63 11.75
C ILE A 359 -26.48 -21.88 10.42
N HIS A 360 -26.31 -22.65 9.35
CA HIS A 360 -26.37 -22.16 7.98
C HIS A 360 -27.71 -22.57 7.34
N VAL A 361 -28.49 -21.61 6.89
CA VAL A 361 -29.81 -21.84 6.27
C VAL A 361 -29.60 -22.30 4.82
N THR A 362 -29.73 -23.60 4.56
CA THR A 362 -29.45 -24.19 3.24
C THR A 362 -30.67 -24.32 2.32
N ASP A 363 -31.90 -24.25 2.85
CA ASP A 363 -33.14 -24.41 2.09
C ASP A 363 -34.31 -23.59 2.65
N SER A 364 -35.33 -23.42 1.81
CA SER A 364 -36.55 -22.67 2.11
C SER A 364 -37.33 -23.23 3.29
N ASP A 365 -37.34 -24.54 3.49
CA ASP A 365 -38.05 -25.17 4.61
C ASP A 365 -37.38 -24.87 5.95
N SER A 366 -36.05 -24.84 5.99
CA SER A 366 -35.30 -24.33 7.15
C SER A 366 -35.66 -22.87 7.44
N ARG A 367 -35.71 -22.02 6.40
CA ARG A 367 -36.09 -20.60 6.55
C ARG A 367 -37.51 -20.44 7.12
N ILE A 368 -38.48 -21.15 6.55
CA ILE A 368 -39.89 -21.12 6.98
C ILE A 368 -40.05 -21.61 8.42
N LEU A 369 -39.31 -22.65 8.82
CA LEU A 369 -39.33 -23.14 10.21
C LEU A 369 -38.73 -22.13 11.19
N LEU A 370 -37.59 -21.53 10.86
CA LEU A 370 -36.90 -20.55 11.72
C LEU A 370 -37.74 -19.28 11.94
N ASP A 371 -38.33 -18.76 10.86
CA ASP A 371 -39.25 -17.61 10.87
C ASP A 371 -40.47 -17.88 11.78
N LYS A 372 -41.13 -19.03 11.59
CA LYS A 372 -42.26 -19.47 12.44
C LYS A 372 -41.90 -19.72 13.92
N LEU A 373 -40.62 -19.94 14.23
CA LEU A 373 -40.10 -20.12 15.59
C LEU A 373 -39.58 -18.80 16.21
N GLY A 374 -39.67 -17.67 15.49
CA GLY A 374 -39.26 -16.35 15.95
C GLY A 374 -37.74 -16.10 15.91
N TYR A 375 -36.97 -16.85 15.12
CA TYR A 375 -35.53 -16.61 14.96
C TYR A 375 -35.25 -15.58 13.86
N VAL A 376 -34.49 -14.55 14.19
CA VAL A 376 -33.92 -13.64 13.19
C VAL A 376 -32.82 -14.38 12.43
N ILE A 377 -33.02 -14.55 11.12
CA ILE A 377 -31.99 -15.04 10.20
C ILE A 377 -31.17 -13.82 9.77
N HIS A 378 -29.90 -13.80 10.14
CA HIS A 378 -28.99 -12.72 9.79
C HIS A 378 -28.40 -12.91 8.39
N ASP A 379 -27.88 -11.80 7.86
CA ASP A 379 -26.95 -11.83 6.75
C ASP A 379 -25.59 -12.44 7.17
N PHE A 380 -24.78 -12.84 6.18
CA PHE A 380 -23.44 -13.38 6.43
C PHE A 380 -22.51 -12.41 7.19
N THR A 381 -22.80 -11.10 7.18
CA THR A 381 -21.99 -10.04 7.81
C THR A 381 -21.62 -10.31 9.26
N HIS A 382 -22.54 -10.88 10.05
CA HIS A 382 -22.29 -11.20 11.45
C HIS A 382 -21.23 -12.32 11.61
N VAL A 383 -21.27 -13.34 10.74
CA VAL A 383 -20.28 -14.43 10.68
C VAL A 383 -18.97 -13.95 10.07
N ALA A 384 -19.02 -13.11 9.02
CA ALA A 384 -17.85 -12.50 8.40
C ALA A 384 -17.03 -11.68 9.42
N ARG A 385 -17.69 -10.79 10.18
CA ARG A 385 -17.04 -10.00 11.25
C ARG A 385 -16.38 -10.89 12.30
N TYR A 386 -17.02 -11.98 12.73
CA TYR A 386 -16.40 -12.96 13.63
C TYR A 386 -15.16 -13.63 13.01
N LEU A 387 -15.22 -14.06 11.74
CA LEU A 387 -14.09 -14.70 11.05
C LEU A 387 -12.91 -13.74 10.88
N ILE A 388 -13.18 -12.51 10.42
CA ILE A 388 -12.18 -11.45 10.24
C ILE A 388 -11.52 -11.12 11.58
N THR A 389 -12.30 -10.92 12.65
CA THR A 389 -11.73 -10.61 13.98
C THR A 389 -10.95 -11.78 14.58
N THR A 390 -11.51 -12.99 14.61
CA THR A 390 -10.83 -14.12 15.26
C THR A 390 -9.56 -14.55 14.53
N ILE A 391 -9.60 -14.71 13.20
CA ILE A 391 -8.43 -15.11 12.41
C ILE A 391 -7.43 -13.95 12.29
N GLY A 392 -7.90 -12.71 12.17
CA GLY A 392 -7.06 -11.51 12.13
C GLY A 392 -6.33 -11.21 13.45
N GLN A 393 -6.99 -11.34 14.60
CA GLN A 393 -6.37 -11.11 15.92
C GLN A 393 -5.38 -12.22 16.30
N GLN A 394 -5.64 -13.48 15.91
CA GLN A 394 -4.70 -14.58 16.10
C GLN A 394 -3.34 -14.31 15.42
N GLN A 395 -3.33 -13.62 14.28
CA GLN A 395 -2.10 -13.23 13.58
C GLN A 395 -1.39 -12.01 14.20
N GLN A 396 -2.11 -11.13 14.91
CA GLN A 396 -1.50 -10.00 15.61
C GLN A 396 -0.72 -10.43 16.86
N GLN A 397 -1.21 -11.43 17.60
CA GLN A 397 -0.60 -11.87 18.86
C GLN A 397 0.64 -12.78 18.68
N GLN A 398 0.88 -13.35 17.49
CA GLN A 398 1.89 -14.40 17.28
C GLN A 398 3.32 -13.92 16.99
N GLN A 399 3.61 -12.61 17.00
CA GLN A 399 4.97 -12.10 16.70
C GLN A 399 6.07 -12.54 17.71
N THR A 400 5.71 -13.16 18.83
CA THR A 400 6.65 -13.58 19.90
C THR A 400 6.91 -15.08 19.99
N SER A 401 6.22 -15.94 19.21
CA SER A 401 6.18 -17.39 19.46
C SER A 401 6.58 -18.24 18.24
N LYS A 402 7.76 -18.89 18.30
CA LYS A 402 8.28 -19.80 17.26
C LYS A 402 7.57 -21.18 17.27
N ASN A 403 6.30 -21.22 16.85
CA ASN A 403 5.52 -22.46 16.76
C ASN A 403 5.47 -23.04 15.33
N ILE A 404 5.39 -24.37 15.22
CA ILE A 404 5.47 -25.08 13.94
C ILE A 404 4.19 -24.90 13.09
N ASN A 405 3.03 -24.59 13.70
CA ASN A 405 1.76 -24.39 13.00
C ASN A 405 1.67 -23.12 12.13
N ILE A 406 2.60 -22.16 12.27
CA ILE A 406 2.50 -20.82 11.65
C ILE A 406 2.13 -20.87 10.16
N LYS A 407 2.71 -21.80 9.39
CA LYS A 407 2.44 -21.92 7.94
C LYS A 407 0.98 -22.25 7.63
N ASN A 408 0.35 -23.14 8.40
CA ASN A 408 -1.03 -23.57 8.15
C ASN A 408 -2.02 -22.44 8.51
N ASP A 409 -1.76 -21.72 9.59
CA ASP A 409 -2.63 -20.63 10.03
C ASP A 409 -2.44 -19.35 9.18
N GLN A 410 -1.25 -19.15 8.60
CA GLN A 410 -1.04 -18.17 7.53
C GLN A 410 -1.80 -18.54 6.24
N GLN A 411 -1.77 -19.81 5.82
CA GLN A 411 -2.53 -20.27 4.65
C GLN A 411 -4.03 -20.03 4.80
N LYS A 412 -4.62 -20.34 5.97
CA LYS A 412 -6.02 -20.02 6.29
C LYS A 412 -6.32 -18.52 6.21
N ALA A 413 -5.43 -17.67 6.74
CA ALA A 413 -5.60 -16.21 6.70
C ALA A 413 -5.61 -15.66 5.26
N VAL A 414 -4.66 -16.09 4.42
CA VAL A 414 -4.57 -15.70 3.00
C VAL A 414 -5.78 -16.20 2.22
N PHE A 415 -6.22 -17.44 2.49
CA PHE A 415 -7.36 -18.05 1.83
C PHE A 415 -8.69 -17.36 2.23
N LEU A 416 -8.87 -16.99 3.51
CA LEU A 416 -9.98 -16.15 3.95
C LEU A 416 -9.97 -14.79 3.24
N GLY A 417 -8.81 -14.11 3.17
CA GLY A 417 -8.67 -12.82 2.48
C GLY A 417 -9.08 -12.89 1.00
N LYS A 418 -8.63 -13.92 0.27
CA LYS A 418 -9.05 -14.18 -1.11
C LYS A 418 -10.55 -14.49 -1.22
N TRP A 419 -11.07 -15.37 -0.37
CA TRP A 419 -12.48 -15.77 -0.44
C TRP A 419 -13.44 -14.60 -0.15
N LEU A 420 -13.11 -13.73 0.81
CA LEU A 420 -13.87 -12.51 1.11
C LEU A 420 -13.92 -11.55 -0.09
N LEU A 421 -12.81 -11.32 -0.79
CA LEU A 421 -12.80 -10.49 -2.00
C LEU A 421 -13.72 -11.06 -3.09
N SER A 422 -13.70 -12.38 -3.31
CA SER A 422 -14.49 -13.01 -4.39
C SER A 422 -15.97 -13.29 -4.05
N ASN A 423 -16.36 -13.29 -2.77
CA ASN A 423 -17.70 -13.71 -2.33
C ASN A 423 -18.45 -12.69 -1.47
N CYS A 424 -17.78 -11.64 -0.98
CA CYS A 424 -18.35 -10.66 -0.04
C CYS A 424 -18.28 -9.21 -0.54
N THR A 425 -18.25 -9.01 -1.87
CA THR A 425 -18.27 -7.71 -2.56
C THR A 425 -19.26 -6.72 -1.93
N ASN A 426 -20.53 -7.10 -1.78
CA ASN A 426 -21.55 -6.22 -1.21
C ASN A 426 -21.24 -5.79 0.22
N LEU A 427 -20.77 -6.72 1.07
CA LEU A 427 -20.39 -6.45 2.46
C LEU A 427 -19.22 -5.48 2.56
N ILE A 428 -18.21 -5.62 1.69
CA ILE A 428 -17.05 -4.73 1.62
C ILE A 428 -17.45 -3.31 1.17
N LEU A 429 -18.50 -3.19 0.37
CA LEU A 429 -18.99 -1.92 -0.18
C LEU A 429 -20.05 -1.21 0.68
N THR A 430 -20.80 -1.93 1.54
CA THR A 430 -21.89 -1.35 2.34
C THR A 430 -21.64 -1.30 3.85
N ASP A 431 -20.85 -2.23 4.43
CA ASP A 431 -20.63 -2.27 5.87
C ASP A 431 -19.28 -1.66 6.26
N VAL A 432 -19.32 -0.38 6.65
CA VAL A 432 -18.17 0.40 7.14
C VAL A 432 -17.43 -0.31 8.28
N VAL A 433 -18.14 -1.05 9.16
CA VAL A 433 -17.50 -1.76 10.28
C VAL A 433 -16.66 -2.95 9.80
N SER A 434 -17.17 -3.73 8.84
CA SER A 434 -16.40 -4.80 8.20
C SER A 434 -15.26 -4.23 7.35
N GLN A 435 -15.50 -3.16 6.59
CA GLN A 435 -14.50 -2.44 5.79
C GLN A 435 -13.32 -1.98 6.66
N ASP A 436 -13.58 -1.30 7.77
CA ASP A 436 -12.56 -0.85 8.71
C ASP A 436 -11.81 -2.01 9.35
N THR A 437 -12.54 -3.01 9.88
CA THR A 437 -11.92 -4.18 10.51
C THR A 437 -10.99 -4.88 9.51
N LEU A 438 -11.49 -5.21 8.32
CA LEU A 438 -10.75 -5.92 7.27
C LEU A 438 -9.55 -5.12 6.75
N SER A 439 -9.64 -3.79 6.70
CA SER A 439 -8.50 -2.93 6.31
C SER A 439 -7.31 -2.99 7.29
N THR A 440 -7.57 -3.32 8.57
CA THR A 440 -6.55 -3.45 9.63
C THR A 440 -6.04 -4.87 9.84
N CYS A 441 -6.81 -5.89 9.45
CA CYS A 441 -6.44 -7.29 9.63
C CYS A 441 -5.35 -7.74 8.64
N ARG A 442 -4.37 -8.50 9.13
CA ARG A 442 -3.33 -9.12 8.30
C ARG A 442 -3.87 -10.39 7.64
N LEU A 443 -4.52 -10.25 6.49
CA LEU A 443 -5.11 -11.34 5.70
C LEU A 443 -4.63 -11.39 4.24
N PHE A 444 -3.80 -10.43 3.81
CA PHE A 444 -3.36 -10.29 2.42
C PHE A 444 -1.84 -10.45 2.32
N LEU A 445 -1.32 -10.84 1.16
CA LEU A 445 0.12 -10.97 0.93
C LEU A 445 0.67 -9.75 0.18
N ASN A 446 1.84 -9.26 0.59
CA ASN A 446 2.69 -8.44 -0.28
C ASN A 446 3.44 -9.32 -1.30
N ARG A 447 4.18 -8.74 -2.26
CA ARG A 447 4.91 -9.54 -3.28
C ARG A 447 6.04 -10.40 -2.71
N LYS A 448 6.65 -9.98 -1.59
CA LYS A 448 7.62 -10.77 -0.81
C LYS A 448 7.00 -11.98 -0.08
N GLY A 449 5.66 -12.10 -0.04
CA GLY A 449 4.95 -13.19 0.60
C GLY A 449 4.75 -13.03 2.11
N GLU A 450 4.91 -11.82 2.63
CA GLU A 450 4.62 -11.47 4.03
C GLU A 450 3.13 -11.13 4.21
N LEU A 451 2.57 -11.47 5.37
CA LEU A 451 1.15 -11.28 5.68
C LEU A 451 0.91 -9.85 6.20
N CYS A 452 0.25 -9.03 5.38
CA CYS A 452 0.01 -7.60 5.58
C CYS A 452 -1.50 -7.27 5.65
N SER A 453 -1.82 -6.11 6.22
CA SER A 453 -3.15 -5.50 6.08
C SER A 453 -3.16 -4.47 4.93
N CYS A 454 -4.34 -4.08 4.45
CA CYS A 454 -4.46 -3.11 3.36
C CYS A 454 -3.81 -1.76 3.69
N GLN A 455 -3.92 -1.31 4.95
CA GLN A 455 -3.27 -0.08 5.42
C GLN A 455 -1.72 -0.15 5.47
N GLN A 456 -1.13 -1.35 5.34
CA GLN A 456 0.32 -1.53 5.21
C GLN A 456 0.79 -1.56 3.75
N MET A 457 -0.11 -1.46 2.77
CA MET A 457 0.18 -1.59 1.34
C MET A 457 -0.31 -0.37 0.55
N PHE A 458 0.40 -0.08 -0.54
CA PHE A 458 0.08 1.02 -1.46
C PHE A 458 -0.68 0.50 -2.68
N ASP A 459 -1.62 1.30 -3.16
CA ASP A 459 -2.34 1.11 -4.41
C ASP A 459 -1.38 1.28 -5.61
N PRO A 460 -1.12 0.23 -6.42
CA PRO A 460 -0.23 0.31 -7.58
C PRO A 460 -0.70 1.32 -8.65
N SER A 461 -1.96 1.73 -8.62
CA SER A 461 -2.50 2.74 -9.52
C SER A 461 -2.37 4.18 -9.01
N SER A 462 -2.05 4.39 -7.73
CA SER A 462 -1.91 5.71 -7.09
C SER A 462 -0.71 6.52 -7.56
N PHE A 463 0.30 5.85 -8.11
CA PHE A 463 1.49 6.45 -8.72
C PHE A 463 1.07 7.19 -10.00
N GLN A 464 1.11 8.53 -9.96
CA GLN A 464 0.69 9.41 -11.06
C GLN A 464 1.87 9.80 -11.97
N ASN A 465 1.60 9.99 -13.26
CA ASN A 465 2.50 10.52 -14.29
C ASN A 465 3.78 9.69 -14.60
N ASN A 466 4.64 10.25 -15.46
CA ASN A 466 5.53 9.56 -16.41
C ASN A 466 6.52 8.54 -15.83
N ASN A 467 6.86 8.59 -14.54
CA ASN A 467 7.78 7.65 -13.90
C ASN A 467 7.09 6.46 -13.21
N LYS A 468 5.75 6.33 -13.32
CA LYS A 468 4.93 5.29 -12.66
C LYS A 468 5.52 3.89 -12.64
N GLU A 469 5.85 3.34 -13.82
CA GLU A 469 6.37 1.97 -13.94
C GLU A 469 7.73 1.80 -13.25
N LYS A 470 8.52 2.87 -13.20
CA LYS A 470 9.82 2.87 -12.53
C LYS A 470 9.62 2.82 -11.02
N TYR A 471 8.91 3.78 -10.41
CA TYR A 471 8.78 3.88 -8.95
C TYR A 471 8.12 2.64 -8.32
N LEU A 472 7.26 1.92 -9.05
CA LEU A 472 6.70 0.64 -8.57
C LEU A 472 7.79 -0.38 -8.17
N THR A 473 8.97 -0.37 -8.81
CA THR A 473 10.09 -1.27 -8.47
C THR A 473 10.65 -1.04 -7.06
N LEU A 474 10.68 0.21 -6.58
CA LEU A 474 11.14 0.55 -5.22
C LEU A 474 10.19 0.02 -4.13
N PHE A 475 8.89 -0.10 -4.45
CA PHE A 475 7.85 -0.59 -3.54
C PHE A 475 7.58 -2.09 -3.72
N GLU A 476 8.03 -2.68 -4.84
CA GLU A 476 7.70 -4.01 -5.34
C GLU A 476 7.75 -5.07 -4.24
N MET A 477 8.90 -5.23 -3.59
CA MET A 477 9.14 -6.28 -2.60
C MET A 477 8.13 -6.21 -1.44
N LYS A 478 8.10 -5.08 -0.72
CA LYS A 478 7.51 -5.00 0.63
C LYS A 478 6.12 -4.34 0.67
N TYR A 479 5.84 -3.40 -0.22
CA TYR A 479 4.76 -2.43 -0.04
C TYR A 479 3.64 -2.53 -1.07
N LEU A 480 3.79 -3.33 -2.13
CA LEU A 480 2.70 -3.63 -3.07
C LEU A 480 2.01 -4.96 -2.73
N PRO A 481 0.67 -5.07 -2.94
CA PRO A 481 -0.02 -6.35 -2.86
C PRO A 481 0.52 -7.38 -3.87
N SER A 482 0.34 -8.66 -3.57
CA SER A 482 0.75 -9.75 -4.44
C SER A 482 0.05 -9.70 -5.81
N ILE A 483 0.77 -10.13 -6.85
CA ILE A 483 0.30 -10.11 -8.24
C ILE A 483 -1.00 -10.92 -8.39
N GLU A 484 -1.14 -12.01 -7.64
CA GLU A 484 -2.36 -12.82 -7.59
C GLU A 484 -3.60 -12.05 -7.10
N LEU A 485 -3.44 -11.19 -6.08
CA LEU A 485 -4.54 -10.37 -5.55
C LEU A 485 -4.94 -9.28 -6.55
N CYS A 486 -3.97 -8.65 -7.21
CA CYS A 486 -4.19 -7.64 -8.24
C CYS A 486 -4.55 -8.20 -9.64
N SER A 487 -4.76 -9.51 -9.77
CA SER A 487 -5.02 -10.16 -11.07
C SER A 487 -6.36 -9.79 -11.71
N THR A 488 -7.34 -9.33 -10.92
CA THR A 488 -8.62 -8.79 -11.41
C THR A 488 -8.79 -7.33 -10.98
N ASN A 489 -9.35 -6.51 -11.88
CA ASN A 489 -9.65 -5.11 -11.58
C ASN A 489 -10.67 -4.99 -10.42
N GLU A 490 -11.59 -5.95 -10.30
CA GLU A 490 -12.59 -6.02 -9.22
C GLU A 490 -11.93 -6.18 -7.84
N ASN A 491 -10.95 -7.08 -7.70
CA ASN A 491 -10.18 -7.22 -6.46
C ASN A 491 -9.44 -5.93 -6.12
N LEU A 492 -8.84 -5.26 -7.11
CA LEU A 492 -8.13 -3.99 -6.87
C LEU A 492 -9.09 -2.87 -6.46
N ILE A 493 -10.31 -2.81 -7.02
CA ILE A 493 -11.37 -1.90 -6.59
C ILE A 493 -11.77 -2.18 -5.15
N LEU A 494 -12.03 -3.43 -4.79
CA LEU A 494 -12.35 -3.81 -3.41
C LEU A 494 -11.21 -3.49 -2.42
N LEU A 495 -9.95 -3.71 -2.80
CA LEU A 495 -8.80 -3.36 -1.97
C LEU A 495 -8.63 -1.83 -1.80
N LYS A 496 -8.99 -1.01 -2.80
CA LYS A 496 -9.10 0.46 -2.65
C LYS A 496 -10.18 0.84 -1.63
N HIS A 497 -11.36 0.21 -1.67
CA HIS A 497 -12.38 0.40 -0.64
C HIS A 497 -11.87 -0.02 0.75
N LEU A 498 -11.05 -1.07 0.84
CA LEU A 498 -10.34 -1.49 2.06
C LEU A 498 -9.15 -0.61 2.44
N LYS A 499 -9.11 0.66 2.01
CA LYS A 499 -8.12 1.67 2.43
C LYS A 499 -6.67 1.29 2.12
N LEU A 500 -6.42 0.74 0.91
CA LEU A 500 -5.08 0.80 0.31
C LEU A 500 -4.61 2.26 0.23
N ARG A 501 -3.37 2.51 0.66
CA ARG A 501 -2.81 3.85 0.71
C ARG A 501 -2.39 4.36 -0.65
N GLN A 502 -2.48 5.68 -0.83
CA GLN A 502 -2.00 6.38 -2.00
C GLN A 502 -0.56 6.84 -1.75
N LEU A 503 0.19 7.16 -2.80
CA LEU A 503 1.61 7.56 -2.66
C LEU A 503 1.83 8.75 -1.70
N TYR A 504 0.88 9.69 -1.65
CA TYR A 504 0.91 10.86 -0.76
C TYR A 504 0.73 10.53 0.74
N ASP A 505 0.32 9.30 1.09
CA ASP A 505 0.17 8.86 2.48
C ASP A 505 1.50 8.35 3.09
N ILE A 506 2.62 8.38 2.34
CA ILE A 506 3.91 7.82 2.76
C ILE A 506 4.50 8.51 3.99
N LYS A 507 5.19 7.74 4.84
CA LYS A 507 5.76 8.20 6.12
C LYS A 507 7.27 8.08 6.18
N CYS A 508 7.90 8.83 7.08
CA CYS A 508 9.34 8.79 7.37
C CYS A 508 9.93 7.36 7.47
N ASP A 509 9.35 6.47 8.28
CA ASP A 509 9.85 5.10 8.47
C ASP A 509 9.87 4.28 7.16
N GLU A 510 8.95 4.55 6.22
CA GLU A 510 8.81 3.81 4.97
C GLU A 510 9.79 4.30 3.91
N ILE A 511 10.06 5.61 3.87
CA ILE A 511 11.12 6.18 3.03
C ILE A 511 12.48 5.62 3.46
N ILE A 512 12.73 5.51 4.77
CA ILE A 512 13.96 4.90 5.31
C ILE A 512 14.05 3.42 4.93
N ASP A 513 12.99 2.63 5.12
CA ASP A 513 12.99 1.21 4.75
C ASP A 513 13.19 1.00 3.24
N ILE A 514 12.63 1.86 2.37
CA ILE A 514 12.88 1.83 0.92
C ILE A 514 14.34 2.13 0.60
N CYS A 515 14.95 3.13 1.27
CA CYS A 515 16.38 3.43 1.12
C CYS A 515 17.24 2.23 1.56
N GLU A 516 16.98 1.63 2.72
CA GLU A 516 17.75 0.49 3.21
C GLU A 516 17.64 -0.73 2.30
N LEU A 517 16.43 -1.07 1.84
CA LEU A 517 16.21 -2.20 0.91
C LEU A 517 16.96 -1.97 -0.42
N THR A 518 16.83 -0.78 -1.00
CA THR A 518 17.47 -0.43 -2.28
C THR A 518 19.01 -0.46 -2.17
N ILE A 519 19.56 0.09 -1.08
CA ILE A 519 21.01 0.07 -0.82
C ILE A 519 21.51 -1.36 -0.59
N GLN A 520 20.78 -2.20 0.15
CA GLN A 520 21.11 -3.61 0.37
C GLN A 520 21.07 -4.44 -0.93
N GLU A 521 20.06 -4.25 -1.78
CA GLU A 521 19.93 -4.93 -3.07
C GLU A 521 21.04 -4.52 -4.05
N SER A 522 21.41 -3.24 -4.07
CA SER A 522 22.57 -2.75 -4.82
C SER A 522 23.90 -3.33 -4.32
N SER A 523 24.03 -3.61 -3.02
CA SER A 523 25.27 -4.15 -2.41
C SER A 523 25.43 -5.66 -2.56
N SER A 524 24.34 -6.43 -2.48
CA SER A 524 24.37 -7.89 -2.26
C SER A 524 24.58 -8.76 -3.50
N SER A 525 24.39 -8.22 -4.71
CA SER A 525 24.46 -8.98 -5.96
C SER A 525 25.87 -8.97 -6.59
N SER A 526 26.62 -10.07 -6.49
CA SER A 526 28.04 -10.17 -6.90
C SER A 526 28.29 -10.62 -8.34
N THR A 527 27.33 -10.45 -9.25
CA THR A 527 27.40 -10.86 -10.67
C THR A 527 27.79 -9.71 -11.59
N THR A 528 28.78 -9.94 -12.46
CA THR A 528 29.45 -8.90 -13.26
C THR A 528 28.61 -8.27 -14.37
N THR A 529 27.46 -8.84 -14.71
CA THR A 529 26.53 -8.31 -15.74
C THR A 529 25.50 -7.31 -15.18
N THR A 530 25.42 -7.12 -13.86
CA THR A 530 24.29 -6.43 -13.20
C THR A 530 24.58 -4.96 -12.81
N THR A 531 25.78 -4.45 -13.08
CA THR A 531 26.25 -3.13 -12.61
C THR A 531 25.39 -1.95 -13.08
N ASN A 532 24.96 -1.94 -14.34
CA ASN A 532 24.11 -0.87 -14.88
C ASN A 532 22.75 -0.81 -14.17
N ASN A 533 22.12 -1.96 -13.92
CA ASN A 533 20.82 -2.03 -13.23
C ASN A 533 20.90 -1.46 -11.80
N LYS A 534 22.01 -1.69 -11.09
CA LYS A 534 22.25 -1.10 -9.75
C LYS A 534 22.29 0.43 -9.80
N ARG A 535 23.03 1.01 -10.75
CA ARG A 535 23.10 2.48 -10.90
C ARG A 535 21.75 3.06 -11.29
N SER A 536 20.99 2.39 -12.17
CA SER A 536 19.63 2.81 -12.52
C SER A 536 18.68 2.79 -11.32
N LEU A 537 18.74 1.77 -10.46
CA LEU A 537 17.88 1.66 -9.27
C LEU A 537 18.23 2.72 -8.21
N MET A 538 19.52 3.00 -8.00
CA MET A 538 19.96 4.07 -7.07
C MET A 538 19.72 5.49 -7.61
N LEU A 539 19.78 5.70 -8.93
CA LEU A 539 19.33 6.96 -9.55
C LEU A 539 17.82 7.14 -9.36
N LEU A 540 17.03 6.08 -9.59
CA LEU A 540 15.60 6.09 -9.40
C LEU A 540 15.18 6.37 -7.94
N LEU A 541 15.93 5.87 -6.97
CA LEU A 541 15.75 6.21 -5.55
C LEU A 541 15.95 7.71 -5.31
N ALA A 542 16.95 8.32 -5.95
CA ALA A 542 17.23 9.75 -5.80
C ALA A 542 16.16 10.63 -6.48
N ASP A 543 15.71 10.26 -7.69
CA ASP A 543 14.57 10.89 -8.37
C ASP A 543 13.31 10.83 -7.48
N PHE A 544 13.02 9.65 -6.91
CA PHE A 544 11.89 9.42 -6.03
C PHE A 544 11.93 10.29 -4.76
N ILE A 545 13.09 10.41 -4.11
CA ILE A 545 13.27 11.25 -2.91
C ILE A 545 13.01 12.74 -3.24
N ILE A 546 13.46 13.21 -4.41
CA ILE A 546 13.19 14.59 -4.89
C ILE A 546 11.68 14.78 -5.14
N ASP A 547 11.02 13.88 -5.86
CA ASP A 547 9.58 13.97 -6.16
C ASP A 547 8.72 14.01 -4.88
N ILE A 548 9.05 13.20 -3.87
CA ILE A 548 8.35 13.21 -2.58
C ILE A 548 8.55 14.54 -1.84
N PHE A 549 9.75 15.10 -1.79
CA PHE A 549 9.98 16.38 -1.12
C PHE A 549 9.39 17.58 -1.88
N ASN A 550 9.30 17.51 -3.21
CA ASN A 550 8.58 18.50 -4.02
C ASN A 550 7.07 18.50 -3.72
N GLN A 551 6.49 17.33 -3.43
CA GLN A 551 5.09 17.20 -3.04
C GLN A 551 4.85 17.52 -1.54
N SER A 552 5.84 17.25 -0.68
CA SER A 552 5.62 17.17 0.78
C SER A 552 6.85 17.53 1.62
N SER A 553 7.36 18.75 1.45
CA SER A 553 8.56 19.27 2.14
C SER A 553 8.57 19.15 3.69
N LYS A 554 7.40 18.96 4.32
CA LYS A 554 7.27 18.69 5.77
C LYS A 554 7.83 17.33 6.20
N LEU A 555 7.85 16.32 5.33
CA LEU A 555 8.26 14.95 5.69
C LEU A 555 9.72 14.86 6.15
N ILE A 556 10.61 15.78 5.73
CA ILE A 556 12.04 15.66 6.06
C ILE A 556 12.35 15.91 7.54
N ASP A 557 11.52 16.70 8.23
CA ASP A 557 11.67 16.99 9.66
C ASP A 557 10.84 16.05 10.54
N GLU A 558 10.18 15.03 9.96
CA GLU A 558 9.58 13.93 10.73
C GLU A 558 10.63 13.07 11.44
N TYR A 559 10.21 12.45 12.54
CA TYR A 559 11.03 11.58 13.39
C TYR A 559 10.58 10.12 13.28
N SER A 560 11.49 9.25 12.81
CA SER A 560 11.27 7.81 12.77
C SER A 560 11.29 7.25 14.18
N GLN A 561 10.16 6.66 14.60
CA GLN A 561 10.09 5.96 15.88
C GLN A 561 10.86 4.63 15.84
N THR A 562 10.97 3.99 14.66
CA THR A 562 11.65 2.68 14.54
C THR A 562 13.17 2.80 14.51
N LYS A 563 13.72 3.89 13.98
CA LYS A 563 15.17 4.15 13.84
C LYS A 563 15.69 5.23 14.81
N GLN A 564 14.81 5.90 15.54
CA GLN A 564 15.12 6.94 16.53
C GLN A 564 15.90 8.16 15.96
N ILE A 565 15.61 8.53 14.71
CA ILE A 565 16.33 9.57 13.93
C ILE A 565 15.34 10.39 13.09
N THR A 566 15.65 11.64 12.75
CA THR A 566 14.84 12.38 11.75
C THR A 566 15.19 11.98 10.32
N LEU A 567 14.25 12.10 9.38
CA LEU A 567 14.49 11.78 7.98
C LEU A 567 15.66 12.61 7.40
N ARG A 568 15.74 13.90 7.75
CA ARG A 568 16.88 14.80 7.48
C ARG A 568 18.21 14.19 7.90
N GLN A 569 18.31 13.76 9.15
CA GLN A 569 19.55 13.20 9.71
C GLN A 569 19.92 11.86 9.07
N TYR A 570 18.93 11.03 8.73
CA TYR A 570 19.16 9.78 8.01
C TYR A 570 19.69 10.02 6.59
N LEU A 571 19.04 10.90 5.81
CA LEU A 571 19.43 11.19 4.42
C LEU A 571 20.76 11.95 4.31
N ASN A 572 21.12 12.79 5.30
CA ASN A 572 22.42 13.45 5.34
C ASN A 572 23.58 12.51 5.76
N ASN A 573 23.26 11.31 6.26
CA ASN A 573 24.23 10.30 6.72
C ASN A 573 24.28 9.05 5.82
N THR A 574 23.48 8.97 4.74
CA THR A 574 23.40 7.77 3.87
C THR A 574 23.86 8.04 2.44
N PRO A 575 24.53 7.08 1.78
CA PRO A 575 25.15 7.29 0.47
C PRO A 575 24.16 7.08 -0.69
N TRP A 576 23.19 7.99 -0.83
CA TRP A 576 22.17 7.95 -1.88
C TRP A 576 22.32 9.05 -2.95
N VAL A 577 23.12 10.10 -2.69
CA VAL A 577 23.24 11.25 -3.60
C VAL A 577 24.17 10.88 -4.76
N PRO A 578 23.71 10.88 -6.03
CA PRO A 578 24.54 10.56 -7.19
C PRO A 578 25.59 11.63 -7.47
N VAL A 579 26.80 11.19 -7.78
CA VAL A 579 27.90 12.05 -8.24
C VAL A 579 27.80 12.28 -9.75
N MET A 580 28.04 13.54 -10.17
CA MET A 580 28.21 13.93 -11.56
C MET A 580 29.58 13.47 -12.06
N LEU A 581 29.60 12.30 -12.71
CA LEU A 581 30.84 11.67 -13.19
C LEU A 581 31.41 12.37 -14.44
N GLU A 582 30.52 12.92 -15.27
CA GLU A 582 30.86 13.63 -16.51
C GLU A 582 31.09 15.12 -16.26
N LYS A 583 31.87 15.77 -17.12
CA LYS A 583 32.19 17.20 -17.05
C LYS A 583 31.03 18.03 -17.60
N PRO A 584 30.65 19.18 -16.99
CA PRO A 584 29.66 20.07 -17.56
C PRO A 584 30.17 20.75 -18.84
N HIS A 585 29.27 21.10 -19.76
CA HIS A 585 29.63 21.80 -21.01
C HIS A 585 30.34 23.14 -20.74
N GLY A 586 31.41 23.44 -21.47
CA GLY A 586 32.27 24.61 -21.23
C GLY A 586 33.23 24.47 -20.05
N TYR A 587 33.44 23.24 -19.54
CA TYR A 587 34.52 22.92 -18.61
C TYR A 587 35.68 22.27 -19.38
N PRO A 588 36.94 22.75 -19.25
CA PRO A 588 38.05 22.28 -20.08
C PRO A 588 38.30 20.77 -19.99
N SER A 589 38.62 20.15 -21.13
CA SER A 589 38.95 18.73 -21.21
C SER A 589 40.28 18.40 -20.52
N THR A 590 41.25 19.34 -20.52
CA THR A 590 42.54 19.20 -19.80
C THR A 590 42.46 19.42 -18.28
N LEU A 591 41.44 20.13 -17.79
CA LEU A 591 41.27 20.39 -16.35
C LEU A 591 40.72 19.15 -15.63
N THR A 592 41.23 18.83 -14.43
CA THR A 592 40.73 17.67 -13.67
C THR A 592 39.28 17.84 -13.23
N TRP A 593 38.58 16.70 -13.09
CA TRP A 593 37.21 16.62 -12.60
C TRP A 593 37.10 15.50 -11.57
N GLN A 594 36.75 15.83 -10.33
CA GLN A 594 36.84 14.90 -9.20
C GLN A 594 35.92 13.69 -9.38
N GLY A 595 34.73 13.89 -9.97
CA GLY A 595 33.77 12.82 -10.26
C GLY A 595 34.24 11.81 -11.30
N SER A 596 35.17 12.17 -12.19
CA SER A 596 35.78 11.22 -13.14
C SER A 596 37.02 10.52 -12.57
N VAL A 597 37.64 11.09 -11.53
CA VAL A 597 38.83 10.52 -10.87
C VAL A 597 38.43 9.47 -9.83
N ASP A 598 37.38 9.70 -9.03
CA ASP A 598 36.98 8.77 -7.97
C ASP A 598 35.71 7.96 -8.31
N THR A 599 35.84 7.13 -9.34
CA THR A 599 34.76 6.27 -9.87
C THR A 599 34.22 5.23 -8.89
N ARG A 600 34.86 5.05 -7.73
CA ARG A 600 34.39 4.16 -6.65
C ARG A 600 33.19 4.73 -5.89
N HIS A 601 33.12 6.05 -5.77
CA HIS A 601 32.10 6.75 -4.99
C HIS A 601 31.00 7.33 -5.90
N SER A 602 30.36 6.46 -6.69
CA SER A 602 29.33 6.86 -7.67
C SER A 602 28.01 7.38 -7.03
N PHE A 603 27.81 7.08 -5.74
CA PHE A 603 26.81 7.66 -4.84
C PHE A 603 27.49 7.94 -3.49
N VAL A 604 27.12 9.04 -2.83
CA VAL A 604 27.75 9.56 -1.59
C VAL A 604 26.72 10.20 -0.65
N THR A 605 27.13 10.55 0.56
CA THR A 605 26.29 11.36 1.47
C THR A 605 26.24 12.81 0.99
N SER A 606 25.18 13.55 1.35
CA SER A 606 25.06 14.98 0.99
C SER A 606 26.27 15.81 1.46
N ARG A 607 26.85 15.44 2.60
CA ARG A 607 27.93 16.17 3.29
C ARG A 607 29.29 16.06 2.60
N GLU A 608 29.47 15.08 1.72
CA GLU A 608 30.71 14.85 0.97
C GLU A 608 30.75 15.64 -0.36
N VAL A 609 29.57 16.04 -0.85
CA VAL A 609 29.33 16.51 -2.22
C VAL A 609 28.82 17.96 -2.25
N CYS A 610 29.37 18.76 -3.15
CA CYS A 610 28.90 20.12 -3.41
C CYS A 610 27.69 20.10 -4.36
N ASP A 611 26.86 21.15 -4.28
CA ASP A 611 25.74 21.31 -5.19
C ASP A 611 26.18 21.51 -6.67
N LYS A 612 25.32 21.09 -7.60
CA LYS A 612 25.51 21.10 -9.05
C LYS A 612 25.88 22.48 -9.60
N THR A 613 25.31 23.56 -9.03
CA THR A 613 25.64 24.95 -9.42
C THR A 613 27.12 25.30 -9.21
N HIS A 614 27.78 24.65 -8.25
CA HIS A 614 29.17 24.90 -7.87
C HIS A 614 30.19 24.12 -8.72
N GLY A 615 29.76 23.35 -9.74
CA GLY A 615 30.65 22.54 -10.57
C GLY A 615 31.83 23.31 -11.18
N PHE A 616 31.61 24.54 -11.63
CA PHE A 616 32.66 25.42 -12.16
C PHE A 616 33.57 26.03 -11.07
N LEU A 617 33.15 26.04 -9.80
CA LEU A 617 33.86 26.67 -8.68
C LEU A 617 34.68 25.67 -7.84
N ALA A 618 34.35 24.38 -7.88
CA ALA A 618 35.01 23.35 -7.06
C ALA A 618 35.20 21.99 -7.76
N GLY A 619 34.81 21.83 -9.03
CA GLY A 619 34.76 20.52 -9.70
C GLY A 619 36.11 19.79 -9.88
N ALA A 620 37.24 20.48 -9.77
CA ALA A 620 38.57 19.87 -9.80
C ALA A 620 39.03 19.36 -8.42
N VAL A 621 38.34 19.73 -7.34
CA VAL A 621 38.80 19.57 -5.94
C VAL A 621 37.72 19.02 -4.97
N ALA A 622 36.47 18.93 -5.41
CA ALA A 622 35.35 18.36 -4.65
C ALA A 622 34.41 17.59 -5.59
N LEU A 623 33.73 16.57 -5.03
CA LEU A 623 32.65 15.88 -5.73
C LEU A 623 31.47 16.84 -5.94
N ILE A 624 30.83 16.75 -7.10
CA ILE A 624 29.68 17.59 -7.48
C ILE A 624 28.46 16.67 -7.68
N SER A 625 27.30 17.08 -7.19
CA SER A 625 26.06 16.30 -7.33
C SER A 625 25.54 16.37 -8.76
N SER A 626 24.95 15.28 -9.26
CA SER A 626 24.23 15.31 -10.54
C SER A 626 22.76 15.73 -10.40
N LEU A 627 22.25 15.87 -9.17
CA LEU A 627 20.84 16.17 -8.88
C LEU A 627 20.47 17.59 -9.32
N ASP A 628 19.30 17.72 -9.96
CA ASP A 628 18.65 19.00 -10.24
C ASP A 628 17.71 19.35 -9.08
N LEU A 629 18.29 19.90 -8.01
CA LEU A 629 17.54 20.38 -6.84
C LEU A 629 16.77 21.67 -7.22
N PRO A 630 15.44 21.74 -7.03
CA PRO A 630 14.66 22.94 -7.33
C PRO A 630 14.88 24.05 -6.29
N GLU A 631 14.51 25.29 -6.65
CA GLU A 631 14.77 26.50 -5.84
C GLU A 631 14.28 26.41 -4.38
N SER A 632 13.23 25.63 -4.11
CA SER A 632 12.71 25.36 -2.76
C SER A 632 13.70 24.69 -1.80
N PHE A 633 14.76 24.05 -2.31
CA PHE A 633 15.84 23.48 -1.49
C PHE A 633 16.85 24.54 -0.99
N TYR A 634 16.83 25.75 -1.56
CA TYR A 634 17.75 26.84 -1.27
C TYR A 634 17.00 27.96 -0.53
N SER A 635 17.33 28.18 0.75
CA SER A 635 16.64 29.18 1.56
C SER A 635 16.93 30.61 1.07
N SER A 636 15.88 31.38 0.78
CA SER A 636 15.94 32.71 0.16
C SER A 636 16.20 33.84 1.17
N THR A 637 17.40 33.89 1.74
CA THR A 637 17.82 34.98 2.65
C THR A 637 18.66 36.06 1.95
N ARG A 638 18.16 36.60 0.83
CA ARG A 638 18.66 37.87 0.25
C ARG A 638 17.89 39.08 0.80
N SER A 639 17.68 39.09 2.11
CA SER A 639 17.19 40.25 2.87
C SER A 639 18.37 40.99 3.50
N SER A 640 18.56 42.26 3.12
CA SER A 640 19.60 43.12 3.67
C SER A 640 19.49 43.27 5.20
N SER A 641 20.64 43.55 5.85
CA SER A 641 20.76 43.92 7.28
C SER A 641 20.20 42.94 8.32
N SER A 642 21.04 42.05 8.83
CA SER A 642 21.47 42.10 10.25
C SER A 642 22.53 41.04 10.57
N SER A 643 23.43 41.37 11.51
CA SER A 643 24.52 40.49 11.94
C SER A 643 24.06 39.53 13.05
N SER A 644 23.46 38.40 12.67
CA SER A 644 23.21 37.28 13.58
C SER A 644 23.28 35.93 12.84
N SER A 645 23.74 34.88 13.52
CA SER A 645 24.10 33.59 12.91
C SER A 645 22.88 32.70 12.65
N THR A 646 21.98 33.12 11.76
CA THR A 646 20.90 32.29 11.24
C THR A 646 21.48 31.31 10.22
N THR A 647 21.56 30.03 10.56
CA THR A 647 22.03 29.01 9.62
C THR A 647 21.03 28.82 8.48
N ASN A 648 21.53 28.85 7.23
CA ASN A 648 20.72 28.54 6.04
C ASN A 648 20.26 27.09 6.10
N ARG A 649 19.00 26.86 6.51
CA ARG A 649 18.39 25.54 6.53
C ARG A 649 17.99 25.12 5.12
N MET A 650 18.98 24.72 4.32
CA MET A 650 18.76 23.91 3.13
C MET A 650 18.04 22.60 3.52
N LEU A 651 17.43 21.92 2.56
CA LEU A 651 16.75 20.64 2.83
C LEU A 651 17.77 19.55 3.24
N LEU A 652 18.93 19.51 2.56
CA LEU A 652 20.03 18.59 2.80
C LEU A 652 21.28 19.34 3.27
N ASP A 653 22.11 18.70 4.10
CA ASP A 653 23.40 19.26 4.53
C ASP A 653 24.43 19.03 3.40
N MET A 654 24.40 19.88 2.37
CA MET A 654 25.35 19.84 1.24
C MET A 654 26.70 20.44 1.62
N ARG A 655 27.78 20.04 0.94
CA ARG A 655 29.13 20.56 1.22
C ARG A 655 29.29 22.02 0.75
N GLU A 656 29.51 22.92 1.70
CA GLU A 656 29.80 24.34 1.44
C GLU A 656 31.13 24.53 0.68
N VAL A 657 31.14 25.36 -0.37
CA VAL A 657 32.37 25.78 -1.06
C VAL A 657 32.98 26.97 -0.33
N LYS A 658 34.05 26.70 0.42
CA LYS A 658 34.78 27.68 1.23
C LYS A 658 35.99 28.23 0.49
N LEU A 659 36.59 29.30 1.03
CA LEU A 659 37.74 29.99 0.43
C LEU A 659 38.90 29.03 0.11
N ASP A 660 39.17 28.05 0.97
CA ASP A 660 40.21 27.05 0.74
C ASP A 660 39.95 26.21 -0.52
N LEU A 661 38.69 25.85 -0.79
CA LEU A 661 38.28 25.14 -2.01
C LEU A 661 38.39 26.02 -3.25
N LEU A 662 37.99 27.30 -3.18
CA LEU A 662 38.12 28.25 -4.29
C LEU A 662 39.59 28.46 -4.69
N ILE A 663 40.49 28.62 -3.71
CA ILE A 663 41.92 28.79 -3.96
C ILE A 663 42.57 27.48 -4.47
N LYS A 664 42.13 26.31 -3.98
CA LYS A 664 42.58 25.02 -4.53
C LYS A 664 42.09 24.81 -5.97
N GLN A 665 40.84 25.16 -6.30
CA GLN A 665 40.32 25.14 -7.67
C GLN A 665 41.17 26.06 -8.57
N LEU A 666 41.47 27.29 -8.12
CA LEU A 666 42.30 28.23 -8.88
C LEU A 666 43.72 27.68 -9.09
N LYS A 667 44.33 27.04 -8.07
CA LYS A 667 45.63 26.33 -8.22
C LYS A 667 45.55 25.19 -9.24
N CYS A 668 44.48 24.39 -9.24
CA CYS A 668 44.27 23.33 -10.24
C CYS A 668 44.15 23.90 -11.65
N ILE A 669 43.41 25.00 -11.84
CA ILE A 669 43.27 25.70 -13.13
C ILE A 669 44.63 26.19 -13.65
N VAL A 670 45.43 26.86 -12.82
CA VAL A 670 46.78 27.32 -13.19
C VAL A 670 47.68 26.14 -13.56
N LEU A 671 47.73 25.10 -12.71
CA LEU A 671 48.61 23.94 -12.92
C LEU A 671 48.19 23.05 -14.10
N CYS A 672 46.91 22.97 -14.45
CA CYS A 672 46.46 22.27 -15.65
C CYS A 672 46.77 23.07 -16.91
N TYR A 673 46.50 24.38 -16.93
CA TYR A 673 46.80 25.23 -18.10
C TYR A 673 48.30 25.28 -18.39
N GLN A 674 49.15 25.47 -17.37
CA GLN A 674 50.61 25.49 -17.52
C GLN A 674 51.21 24.14 -17.96
N LYS A 675 50.49 23.03 -17.79
CA LYS A 675 50.91 21.69 -18.26
C LYS A 675 50.33 21.29 -19.62
N SER A 676 49.28 21.99 -20.08
CA SER A 676 48.64 21.72 -21.36
C SER A 676 49.56 22.11 -22.51
N SER A 677 49.49 21.39 -23.63
CA SER A 677 50.27 21.72 -24.82
C SER A 677 49.85 23.06 -25.43
N SER A 678 50.73 23.68 -26.21
CA SER A 678 50.46 24.97 -26.86
C SER A 678 49.34 24.95 -27.92
N GLN A 679 48.78 23.77 -28.23
CA GLN A 679 47.59 23.60 -29.06
C GLN A 679 46.32 23.49 -28.19
N GLU A 680 46.35 22.72 -27.11
CA GLU A 680 45.27 22.66 -26.12
C GLU A 680 45.04 24.03 -25.45
N GLN A 681 46.11 24.73 -25.06
CA GLN A 681 46.06 26.08 -24.50
C GLN A 681 45.34 27.10 -25.42
N LYS A 682 45.49 26.97 -26.74
CA LYS A 682 44.81 27.82 -27.72
C LYS A 682 43.34 27.45 -27.88
N ASN A 683 43.04 26.15 -27.92
CA ASN A 683 41.68 25.65 -28.10
C ASN A 683 40.80 25.92 -26.86
N GLU A 684 41.32 25.69 -25.66
CA GLU A 684 40.56 25.79 -24.40
C GLU A 684 40.71 27.15 -23.69
N SER A 685 41.47 28.09 -24.27
CA SER A 685 41.79 29.39 -23.65
C SER A 685 40.55 30.16 -23.18
N PHE A 686 39.46 30.09 -23.94
CA PHE A 686 38.19 30.74 -23.61
C PHE A 686 37.49 30.10 -22.40
N ASP A 687 37.48 28.76 -22.30
CA ASP A 687 36.86 28.03 -21.18
C ASP A 687 37.65 28.24 -19.88
N TYR A 688 38.99 28.23 -19.97
CA TYR A 688 39.86 28.59 -18.86
C TYR A 688 39.64 30.04 -18.39
N LEU A 689 39.52 31.01 -19.31
CA LEU A 689 39.18 32.40 -18.99
C LEU A 689 37.79 32.50 -18.34
N ASN A 690 36.79 31.75 -18.82
CA ASN A 690 35.43 31.74 -18.25
C ASN A 690 35.41 31.19 -16.81
N LEU A 691 36.15 30.12 -16.54
CA LEU A 691 36.39 29.63 -15.18
C LEU A 691 37.09 30.67 -14.29
N CYS A 692 38.14 31.32 -14.80
CA CYS A 692 38.84 32.38 -14.07
C CYS A 692 37.91 33.54 -13.72
N LYS A 693 37.09 34.02 -14.66
CA LYS A 693 36.07 35.06 -14.41
C LYS A 693 35.12 34.68 -13.27
N ARG A 694 34.61 33.44 -13.23
CA ARG A 694 33.72 32.95 -12.16
C ARG A 694 34.40 32.91 -10.79
N LEU A 695 35.69 32.55 -10.74
CA LEU A 695 36.46 32.57 -9.51
C LEU A 695 36.84 33.99 -9.07
N TYR A 696 37.21 34.88 -9.98
CA TYR A 696 37.48 36.28 -9.64
C TYR A 696 36.22 37.01 -9.19
N ASP A 697 35.07 36.73 -9.81
CA ASP A 697 33.77 37.26 -9.37
C ASP A 697 33.46 36.81 -7.94
N THR A 698 33.49 35.50 -7.67
CA THR A 698 33.19 34.97 -6.32
C THR A 698 34.20 35.40 -5.27
N LEU A 699 35.50 35.47 -5.58
CA LEU A 699 36.54 36.00 -4.68
C LEU A 699 36.39 37.51 -4.46
N SER A 700 35.97 38.30 -5.45
CA SER A 700 35.80 39.76 -5.30
C SER A 700 34.66 40.16 -4.36
N HIS A 701 33.72 39.25 -4.11
CA HIS A 701 32.64 39.41 -3.12
C HIS A 701 33.05 38.97 -1.69
N ILE A 702 34.28 38.48 -1.48
CA ILE A 702 34.77 38.10 -0.14
C ILE A 702 35.39 39.32 0.55
N ASN A 703 34.79 39.76 1.66
CA ASN A 703 35.02 41.04 2.32
C ASN A 703 36.44 41.33 2.86
N ASN A 704 37.42 40.41 2.74
CA ASN A 704 38.78 40.62 3.25
C ASN A 704 39.87 40.04 2.33
N PRO A 705 40.64 40.87 1.58
CA PRO A 705 41.71 40.38 0.71
C PRO A 705 42.88 39.76 1.49
N ASN A 706 43.05 40.08 2.79
CA ASN A 706 44.13 39.51 3.59
C ASN A 706 43.96 38.00 3.83
N ASP A 707 42.71 37.53 3.96
CA ASP A 707 42.40 36.11 4.13
C ASP A 707 42.60 35.35 2.80
N ILE A 708 42.23 35.96 1.67
CA ILE A 708 42.51 35.44 0.33
C ILE A 708 44.03 35.30 0.13
N LEU A 709 44.80 36.38 0.38
CA LEU A 709 46.26 36.36 0.32
C LEU A 709 46.91 35.40 1.32
N LYS A 710 46.25 35.05 2.44
CA LYS A 710 46.72 34.05 3.40
C LYS A 710 46.51 32.63 2.86
N GLU A 711 45.30 32.28 2.40
CA GLU A 711 45.02 30.96 1.82
C GLU A 711 45.82 30.72 0.53
N MET A 712 46.05 31.75 -0.29
CA MET A 712 46.94 31.66 -1.46
C MET A 712 48.39 31.34 -1.08
N ARG A 713 48.89 31.89 0.03
CA ARG A 713 50.22 31.52 0.57
C ARG A 713 50.25 30.10 1.13
N LEU A 714 49.19 29.67 1.83
CA LEU A 714 49.05 28.28 2.29
C LEU A 714 48.91 27.27 1.15
N CYS A 715 48.47 27.73 -0.02
CA CYS A 715 48.37 26.95 -1.25
C CYS A 715 49.54 27.18 -2.24
N ASP A 716 50.64 27.83 -1.88
CA ASP A 716 51.78 28.15 -2.77
C ASP A 716 51.38 28.82 -4.11
N LEU A 717 50.28 29.58 -4.15
CA LEU A 717 49.70 30.12 -5.37
C LEU A 717 50.22 31.54 -5.65
N ALA A 718 51.39 31.62 -6.30
CA ALA A 718 52.04 32.89 -6.65
C ALA A 718 51.52 33.51 -7.96
N GLU A 719 51.33 32.69 -9.00
CA GLU A 719 50.83 33.10 -10.32
C GLU A 719 49.37 32.64 -10.46
N TRP A 720 48.47 33.58 -10.77
CA TRP A 720 47.03 33.33 -10.67
C TRP A 720 46.16 34.30 -11.48
N ILE A 721 46.72 35.42 -11.95
CA ILE A 721 46.01 36.42 -12.74
C ILE A 721 46.15 36.06 -14.21
N TRP A 722 45.02 35.79 -14.87
CA TRP A 722 45.01 35.44 -16.28
C TRP A 722 45.52 36.61 -17.15
N ASN A 723 46.42 36.30 -18.07
CA ASN A 723 47.25 37.30 -18.78
C ASN A 723 47.17 37.22 -20.31
N SER A 724 46.32 36.31 -20.84
CA SER A 724 46.10 35.91 -22.24
C SER A 724 47.30 35.44 -23.08
N THR A 725 48.52 35.93 -22.85
CA THR A 725 49.70 35.59 -23.67
C THR A 725 50.51 34.41 -23.15
N ASN A 726 50.68 34.32 -21.83
CA ASN A 726 51.49 33.30 -21.14
C ASN A 726 50.64 32.48 -20.13
N GLY A 727 49.31 32.48 -20.29
CA GLY A 727 48.36 31.92 -19.32
C GLY A 727 48.17 32.78 -18.08
N PHE A 728 49.11 32.71 -17.12
CA PHE A 728 48.98 33.29 -15.79
C PHE A 728 50.20 34.10 -15.35
N SER A 729 49.96 35.12 -14.53
CA SER A 729 50.98 35.99 -13.93
C SER A 729 50.74 36.21 -12.44
N SER A 730 51.81 36.60 -11.74
CA SER A 730 51.76 37.09 -10.36
C SER A 730 51.49 38.60 -10.33
N THR A 731 51.01 39.10 -9.18
CA THR A 731 50.64 40.52 -8.95
C THR A 731 51.77 41.53 -9.23
N ASN A 732 53.02 41.07 -9.26
CA ASN A 732 54.20 41.88 -9.49
C ASN A 732 54.58 42.10 -10.97
N HIS A 733 53.99 41.33 -11.90
CA HIS A 733 54.35 41.30 -13.32
C HIS A 733 53.26 41.81 -14.26
N ILE A 734 52.03 41.98 -13.76
CA ILE A 734 50.90 42.52 -14.52
C ILE A 734 50.51 43.89 -13.96
N TYR A 735 50.05 44.81 -14.81
CA TYR A 735 49.74 46.19 -14.44
C TYR A 735 48.32 46.61 -14.84
N LEU A 736 47.73 47.49 -14.02
CA LEU A 736 46.41 48.08 -14.23
C LEU A 736 46.50 49.35 -15.10
N ILE A 737 47.24 49.28 -16.21
CA ILE A 737 47.31 50.33 -17.24
C ILE A 737 46.39 50.00 -18.41
N ASP A 738 46.23 50.93 -19.35
CA ASP A 738 45.40 50.78 -20.54
C ASP A 738 46.28 50.61 -21.80
N LYS A 739 45.79 49.96 -22.87
CA LYS A 739 46.60 49.62 -24.07
C LYS A 739 47.31 50.81 -24.73
N VAL A 740 46.80 52.03 -24.56
CA VAL A 740 47.33 53.27 -25.15
C VAL A 740 48.51 53.86 -24.35
N HIS A 741 48.85 53.29 -23.20
CA HIS A 741 49.89 53.79 -22.31
C HIS A 741 51.30 53.47 -22.88
N PRO A 742 52.32 54.35 -22.79
CA PRO A 742 53.65 54.09 -23.38
C PRO A 742 54.37 52.83 -22.87
N LEU A 743 54.02 52.32 -21.67
CA LEU A 743 54.51 51.03 -21.16
C LEU A 743 53.85 49.80 -21.79
N ALA A 744 52.71 49.94 -22.48
CA ALA A 744 51.83 48.85 -22.88
C ALA A 744 52.50 47.79 -23.78
N LEU A 745 53.50 48.20 -24.57
CA LEU A 745 54.28 47.30 -25.45
C LEU A 745 55.39 46.55 -24.70
N TYR A 746 55.67 46.91 -23.45
CA TYR A 746 56.86 46.46 -22.70
C TYR A 746 56.52 45.75 -21.37
N VAL A 747 55.37 46.07 -20.74
CA VAL A 747 54.86 45.37 -19.55
C VAL A 747 53.61 44.56 -19.88
N GLN A 748 53.33 43.53 -19.09
CA GLN A 748 52.07 42.79 -19.22
C GLN A 748 50.92 43.59 -18.58
N ILE A 749 49.80 43.66 -19.28
CA ILE A 749 48.62 44.44 -18.89
C ILE A 749 47.51 43.47 -18.47
N LEU A 750 46.62 43.90 -17.58
CA LEU A 750 45.36 43.17 -17.35
C LEU A 750 44.56 43.08 -18.67
N PRO A 751 44.13 41.88 -19.12
CA PRO A 751 43.26 41.75 -20.29
C PRO A 751 41.91 42.47 -20.10
N TYR A 752 41.35 43.01 -21.19
CA TYR A 752 40.13 43.84 -21.17
C TYR A 752 38.92 43.04 -20.66
N GLU A 753 38.90 41.73 -20.89
CA GLU A 753 37.91 40.77 -20.42
C GLU A 753 37.82 40.67 -18.89
N LEU A 754 38.82 41.20 -18.17
CA LEU A 754 38.94 41.18 -16.71
C LEU A 754 38.78 42.55 -16.06
N TYR A 755 38.54 43.62 -16.83
CA TYR A 755 38.42 44.99 -16.30
C TYR A 755 37.32 45.16 -15.26
N ASN A 756 36.25 44.35 -15.30
CA ASN A 756 35.22 44.30 -14.25
C ASN A 756 35.80 44.08 -12.84
N TYR A 757 36.93 43.37 -12.74
CA TYR A 757 37.58 43.01 -11.48
C TYR A 757 38.81 43.89 -11.16
N ARG A 758 39.02 45.00 -11.88
CA ARG A 758 40.21 45.90 -11.71
C ARG A 758 40.41 46.34 -10.24
N LYS A 759 39.33 46.66 -9.52
CA LYS A 759 39.34 47.00 -8.07
C LYS A 759 39.71 45.82 -7.15
N PHE A 760 39.36 44.59 -7.54
CA PHE A 760 39.74 43.38 -6.79
C PHE A 760 41.23 43.08 -7.01
N PHE A 761 41.73 43.20 -8.23
CA PHE A 761 43.17 43.08 -8.48
C PHE A 761 43.99 44.16 -7.77
N GLU A 762 43.50 45.40 -7.73
CA GLU A 762 44.08 46.49 -6.93
C GLU A 762 44.14 46.14 -5.43
N SER A 763 43.05 45.65 -4.83
CA SER A 763 43.01 45.24 -3.42
C SER A 763 43.87 44.02 -3.11
N MET A 764 44.17 43.20 -4.11
CA MET A 764 45.14 42.09 -4.06
C MET A 764 46.59 42.51 -4.36
N GLY A 765 46.85 43.81 -4.55
CA GLY A 765 48.20 44.38 -4.66
C GLY A 765 48.75 44.54 -6.08
N VAL A 766 47.92 44.44 -7.12
CA VAL A 766 48.33 44.76 -8.50
C VAL A 766 48.44 46.28 -8.68
N LYS A 767 49.54 46.74 -9.27
CA LYS A 767 49.87 48.18 -9.34
C LYS A 767 49.41 48.83 -10.65
N TYR A 768 49.15 50.14 -10.58
CA TYR A 768 49.00 51.02 -11.75
C TYR A 768 50.34 51.49 -12.32
N LEU A 769 51.43 51.46 -11.53
CA LEU A 769 52.76 51.94 -11.91
C LEU A 769 53.83 50.88 -11.56
N PRO A 770 54.85 50.67 -12.43
CA PRO A 770 56.00 49.85 -12.09
C PRO A 770 56.88 50.50 -11.02
N ASP A 771 57.56 49.66 -10.25
CA ASP A 771 58.63 50.08 -9.35
C ASP A 771 59.84 50.52 -10.18
N ALA A 772 60.52 51.61 -9.79
CA ALA A 772 61.59 52.21 -10.61
C ALA A 772 62.74 51.23 -10.94
N SER A 773 63.06 50.32 -10.01
CA SER A 773 64.04 49.24 -10.22
C SER A 773 63.60 48.24 -11.30
N LYS A 774 62.35 47.77 -11.26
CA LYS A 774 61.79 46.91 -12.33
C LYS A 774 61.84 47.61 -13.68
N LEU A 775 61.63 48.93 -13.71
CA LEU A 775 61.69 49.71 -14.94
C LEU A 775 63.13 49.90 -15.45
N GLU A 776 64.12 50.07 -14.57
CA GLU A 776 65.54 49.96 -14.95
C GLU A 776 65.85 48.61 -15.58
N ASP A 777 65.43 47.51 -14.97
CA ASP A 777 65.71 46.16 -15.46
C ASP A 777 65.03 45.90 -16.82
N LEU A 778 63.79 46.38 -17.01
CA LEU A 778 63.07 46.30 -18.28
C LEU A 778 63.79 47.09 -19.38
N LEU A 779 64.20 48.34 -19.10
CA LEU A 779 64.97 49.18 -20.03
C LEU A 779 66.36 48.61 -20.33
N ARG A 780 66.98 47.86 -19.40
CA ARG A 780 68.25 47.15 -19.62
C ARG A 780 68.07 45.92 -20.51
N ASN A 781 66.99 45.16 -20.32
CA ASN A 781 66.70 43.98 -21.13
C ASN A 781 66.24 44.34 -22.55
N GLN A 782 65.56 45.47 -22.74
CA GLN A 782 65.08 45.95 -24.04
C GLN A 782 66.13 46.66 -24.92
N GLN A 783 67.41 46.66 -24.53
CA GLN A 783 68.50 47.34 -25.27
C GLN A 783 68.76 46.82 -26.71
N GLN A 784 68.04 45.79 -27.16
CA GLN A 784 68.13 45.22 -28.51
C GLN A 784 66.93 45.57 -29.41
N GLN A 785 65.90 46.26 -28.90
CA GLN A 785 64.71 46.65 -29.67
C GLN A 785 64.53 48.18 -29.68
N SER A 786 63.70 48.69 -30.60
CA SER A 786 63.38 50.12 -30.69
C SER A 786 62.47 50.54 -29.53
N ILE A 787 63.00 51.36 -28.62
CA ILE A 787 62.24 51.98 -27.54
C ILE A 787 61.59 53.27 -28.06
N ASP A 788 60.31 53.47 -27.77
CA ASP A 788 59.56 54.67 -28.16
C ASP A 788 60.02 55.93 -27.38
N GLU A 789 60.21 57.05 -28.08
CA GLU A 789 60.48 58.36 -27.48
C GLU A 789 59.37 58.80 -26.51
N ASN A 790 58.11 58.44 -26.78
CA ASN A 790 56.99 58.71 -25.88
C ASN A 790 57.18 58.02 -24.52
N LEU A 791 57.82 56.84 -24.48
CA LEU A 791 58.13 56.16 -23.22
C LEU A 791 59.21 56.93 -22.45
N PHE A 792 60.34 57.30 -23.09
CA PHE A 792 61.39 58.06 -22.40
C PHE A 792 60.87 59.38 -21.84
N LYS A 793 60.01 60.09 -22.59
CA LYS A 793 59.32 61.28 -22.11
C LYS A 793 58.43 61.00 -20.90
N TRP A 794 57.54 60.00 -20.99
CA TRP A 794 56.63 59.63 -19.88
C TRP A 794 57.38 59.22 -18.60
N ILE A 795 58.51 58.51 -18.73
CA ILE A 795 59.34 58.14 -17.57
C ILE A 795 59.94 59.39 -16.90
N LYS A 796 60.44 60.36 -17.69
CA LYS A 796 60.98 61.62 -17.16
C LYS A 796 59.92 62.45 -16.43
N GLU A 797 58.70 62.48 -16.95
CA GLU A 797 57.56 63.20 -16.35
C GLU A 797 57.04 62.50 -15.08
N THR A 798 57.07 61.15 -15.03
CA THR A 798 56.50 60.37 -13.92
C THR A 798 57.50 60.13 -12.77
N TYR A 799 58.76 59.80 -13.08
CA TYR A 799 59.79 59.39 -12.10
C TYR A 799 60.80 60.51 -11.79
N THR A 800 60.35 61.77 -11.77
CA THR A 800 61.15 63.00 -11.58
C THR A 800 62.13 62.99 -10.39
N LYS A 801 61.89 62.16 -9.36
CA LYS A 801 62.73 62.07 -8.16
C LYS A 801 63.81 60.98 -8.25
N ASP A 802 63.69 60.04 -9.18
CA ASP A 802 64.48 58.82 -9.19
C ASP A 802 65.72 58.94 -10.10
N ARG A 803 66.76 59.59 -9.53
CA ARG A 803 67.97 60.02 -10.26
C ARG A 803 68.64 58.91 -11.08
N ARG A 804 68.59 57.67 -10.60
CA ARG A 804 69.27 56.51 -11.20
C ARG A 804 68.57 56.03 -12.47
N LEU A 805 67.24 55.91 -12.42
CA LEU A 805 66.39 55.63 -13.58
C LEU A 805 66.48 56.76 -14.63
N LEU A 806 66.47 58.02 -14.18
CA LEU A 806 66.61 59.19 -15.08
C LEU A 806 67.99 59.22 -15.78
N GLN A 807 69.07 58.87 -15.10
CA GLN A 807 70.39 58.69 -15.71
C GLN A 807 70.37 57.59 -16.78
N LEU A 808 69.82 56.40 -16.45
CA LEU A 808 69.70 55.30 -17.41
C LEU A 808 68.89 55.69 -18.66
N VAL A 809 67.79 56.42 -18.49
CA VAL A 809 66.97 56.91 -19.63
C VAL A 809 67.77 57.85 -20.53
N ASN A 810 68.48 58.83 -19.97
CA ASN A 810 69.30 59.76 -20.75
C ASN A 810 70.47 59.04 -21.46
N ASP A 811 71.06 58.03 -20.80
CA ASP A 811 72.11 57.17 -21.35
C ASP A 811 71.63 56.23 -22.47
N LEU A 812 70.32 55.98 -22.57
CA LEU A 812 69.70 55.17 -23.64
C LEU A 812 69.22 56.05 -24.79
N GLU A 813 68.54 57.16 -24.49
CA GLU A 813 68.08 58.17 -25.44
C GLU A 813 69.24 58.76 -26.26
N SER A 814 70.37 59.08 -25.61
CA SER A 814 71.59 59.54 -26.30
C SER A 814 72.21 58.48 -27.24
N LYS A 815 72.08 57.19 -26.90
CA LYS A 815 72.53 56.07 -27.75
C LYS A 815 71.55 55.73 -28.88
N PHE A 816 70.26 56.01 -28.68
CA PHE A 816 69.23 55.89 -29.72
C PHE A 816 69.46 56.96 -30.80
N ASN A 817 69.63 58.21 -30.37
CA ASN A 817 69.89 59.36 -31.24
C ASN A 817 71.22 59.26 -32.02
N SER A 818 72.18 58.43 -31.58
CA SER A 818 73.43 58.18 -32.32
C SER A 818 73.33 57.08 -33.39
N LYS A 819 72.19 56.39 -33.52
CA LYS A 819 71.99 55.28 -34.48
C LYS A 819 70.84 55.48 -35.48
N GLY A 820 69.84 56.31 -35.17
CA GLY A 820 68.67 56.51 -36.03
C GLY A 820 68.90 57.47 -37.20
N ASN A 821 69.38 56.99 -38.36
CA ASN A 821 69.49 57.83 -39.57
C ASN A 821 69.20 57.09 -40.89
N HIS A 822 68.09 56.34 -40.95
CA HIS A 822 67.50 55.88 -42.21
C HIS A 822 65.96 55.93 -42.17
N LYS A 823 65.36 56.07 -43.36
CA LYS A 823 63.94 56.42 -43.56
C LYS A 823 62.98 55.25 -43.31
N THR A 824 61.85 55.54 -42.68
CA THR A 824 60.55 54.92 -42.98
C THR A 824 59.55 56.00 -43.39
N LYS A 825 58.44 55.61 -44.02
CA LYS A 825 57.51 56.52 -44.71
C LYS A 825 56.38 56.97 -43.79
N ASN A 826 55.84 58.16 -44.06
CA ASN A 826 54.46 58.48 -43.68
C ASN A 826 53.51 57.41 -44.26
N ILE A 827 52.65 56.87 -43.41
CA ILE A 827 51.34 56.38 -43.79
C ILE A 827 50.37 57.35 -43.12
N ASN A 828 49.37 57.84 -43.86
CA ASN A 828 48.31 58.65 -43.29
C ASN A 828 47.36 57.74 -42.52
N ASP A 829 47.02 58.08 -41.28
CA ASP A 829 45.72 57.75 -40.69
C ASP A 829 45.37 58.79 -39.63
N ASP A 830 44.17 59.36 -39.72
CA ASP A 830 43.64 60.32 -38.77
C ASP A 830 43.16 59.58 -37.50
N GLN A 831 44.07 59.34 -36.55
CA GLN A 831 43.70 58.82 -35.23
C GLN A 831 44.05 59.80 -34.10
N THR A 832 43.02 60.11 -33.32
CA THR A 832 43.01 61.13 -32.28
C THR A 832 43.98 60.84 -31.15
N ARG A 833 44.66 61.88 -30.65
CA ARG A 833 45.13 61.91 -29.26
C ARG A 833 43.93 61.67 -28.33
N ILE A 834 43.94 60.55 -27.62
CA ILE A 834 43.05 60.31 -26.48
C ILE A 834 43.91 60.00 -25.26
N THR A 835 44.29 61.04 -24.52
CA THR A 835 44.57 60.91 -23.09
C THR A 835 43.27 60.54 -22.38
N PHE A 836 43.30 59.84 -21.23
CA PHE A 836 42.10 59.55 -20.42
C PHE A 836 41.47 60.80 -19.74
N SER A 837 41.71 61.98 -20.29
CA SER A 837 40.92 63.20 -20.16
C SER A 837 40.81 63.84 -21.54
N SER A 838 39.59 64.27 -21.90
CA SER A 838 39.11 64.70 -23.23
C SER A 838 39.03 63.62 -24.32
N THR A 839 38.11 63.84 -25.28
CA THR A 839 37.83 63.08 -26.53
C THR A 839 37.18 61.69 -26.48
N LEU A 840 36.80 61.13 -25.33
CA LEU A 840 35.55 60.35 -25.30
C LEU A 840 34.39 61.34 -25.49
N ASP A 841 33.87 61.40 -26.72
CA ASP A 841 32.79 62.31 -27.11
C ASP A 841 31.56 62.12 -26.21
N LEU A 842 31.16 63.19 -25.52
CA LEU A 842 30.04 63.26 -24.58
C LEU A 842 28.77 63.84 -25.23
N SER A 843 28.71 63.95 -26.56
CA SER A 843 27.51 64.37 -27.29
C SER A 843 26.27 63.59 -26.83
N ASP A 844 25.32 64.31 -26.23
CA ASP A 844 24.02 63.75 -25.90
C ASP A 844 23.25 63.42 -27.20
N ASP A 845 23.62 64.02 -28.33
CA ASP A 845 23.10 63.82 -29.68
C ASP A 845 23.46 62.46 -30.31
N LYS A 846 24.06 61.52 -29.56
CA LYS A 846 24.42 60.18 -30.06
C LYS A 846 23.91 59.04 -29.19
N VAL A 847 23.45 57.98 -29.85
CA VAL A 847 23.13 56.67 -29.26
C VAL A 847 24.26 55.72 -29.61
N TYR A 848 24.96 55.21 -28.61
CA TYR A 848 26.13 54.34 -28.80
C TYR A 848 25.68 52.89 -28.66
N LEU A 849 25.73 52.13 -29.75
CA LEU A 849 25.17 50.79 -29.86
C LEU A 849 26.27 49.75 -30.06
N TYR A 850 26.27 48.70 -29.23
CA TYR A 850 27.00 47.47 -29.47
C TYR A 850 26.04 46.36 -29.90
N LEU A 851 26.44 45.62 -30.94
CA LEU A 851 25.71 44.47 -31.47
C LEU A 851 26.65 43.27 -31.56
N THR A 852 26.24 42.15 -30.97
CA THR A 852 26.95 40.88 -31.00
C THR A 852 26.93 40.23 -32.39
N ASP A 853 27.79 39.24 -32.60
CA ASP A 853 28.05 38.69 -33.94
C ASP A 853 26.85 38.09 -34.67
N ILE A 854 25.83 37.63 -33.95
CA ILE A 854 24.58 37.13 -34.54
C ILE A 854 23.92 38.23 -35.41
N PHE A 855 23.98 39.49 -34.97
CA PHE A 855 23.52 40.64 -35.75
C PHE A 855 24.52 41.00 -36.86
N ASN A 856 25.83 40.86 -36.64
CA ASN A 856 26.85 41.18 -37.65
C ASN A 856 26.83 40.20 -38.84
N GLN A 857 26.46 38.95 -38.62
CA GLN A 857 26.32 37.91 -39.65
C GLN A 857 25.08 38.11 -40.55
N GLN A 858 24.05 38.80 -40.06
CA GLN A 858 22.81 39.07 -40.79
C GLN A 858 22.67 40.57 -41.08
N THR A 859 23.20 41.03 -42.23
CA THR A 859 23.20 42.46 -42.62
C THR A 859 21.81 43.11 -42.53
N ASN A 860 20.78 42.41 -43.00
CA ASN A 860 19.39 42.87 -43.00
C ASN A 860 18.85 43.22 -41.59
N ILE A 861 19.06 42.37 -40.56
CA ILE A 861 18.60 42.71 -39.20
C ILE A 861 19.43 43.86 -38.60
N LYS A 862 20.74 43.91 -38.85
CA LYS A 862 21.62 44.99 -38.39
C LYS A 862 21.18 46.36 -38.94
N GLU A 863 20.90 46.42 -40.24
CA GLU A 863 20.36 47.62 -40.89
C GLU A 863 18.95 47.95 -40.35
N THR A 864 18.09 46.95 -40.15
CA THR A 864 16.75 47.12 -39.56
C THR A 864 16.81 47.69 -38.13
N VAL A 865 17.72 47.22 -37.27
CA VAL A 865 17.94 47.77 -35.91
C VAL A 865 18.39 49.22 -35.98
N ILE A 866 19.36 49.55 -36.84
CA ILE A 866 19.88 50.91 -36.98
C ILE A 866 18.80 51.86 -37.54
N GLN A 867 18.01 51.42 -38.52
CA GLN A 867 16.89 52.17 -39.07
C GLN A 867 15.79 52.41 -38.03
N ALA A 868 15.42 51.38 -37.26
CA ALA A 868 14.43 51.49 -36.21
C ALA A 868 14.87 52.45 -35.10
N LEU A 869 16.09 52.30 -34.59
CA LEU A 869 16.67 53.21 -33.60
C LEU A 869 16.68 54.65 -34.11
N THR A 870 17.09 54.90 -35.36
CA THR A 870 17.11 56.24 -35.97
C THR A 870 15.70 56.83 -36.14
N THR A 871 14.70 55.99 -36.41
CA THR A 871 13.28 56.39 -36.51
C THR A 871 12.68 56.78 -35.15
N ILE A 872 13.12 56.09 -34.08
CA ILE A 872 12.70 56.32 -32.70
C ILE A 872 13.44 57.52 -32.09
N SER A 873 14.74 57.63 -32.32
CA SER A 873 15.62 58.60 -31.65
C SER A 873 15.44 60.04 -32.13
N LYS A 874 15.09 60.23 -33.41
CA LYS A 874 14.79 61.49 -34.16
C LYS A 874 15.84 62.59 -34.13
N GLU A 875 16.34 62.94 -32.95
CA GLU A 875 17.36 63.96 -32.69
C GLU A 875 18.75 63.32 -32.54
N LYS A 876 18.83 62.12 -31.94
CA LYS A 876 20.12 61.43 -31.69
C LYS A 876 20.54 60.50 -32.83
N LYS A 877 21.80 60.58 -33.27
CA LYS A 877 22.40 59.68 -34.29
C LYS A 877 22.91 58.37 -33.67
N THR A 878 22.60 57.24 -34.30
CA THR A 878 23.12 55.93 -33.87
C THR A 878 24.58 55.74 -34.34
N GLN A 879 25.51 55.49 -33.42
CA GLN A 879 26.90 55.13 -33.69
C GLN A 879 27.14 53.68 -33.23
N LEU A 880 27.56 52.81 -34.13
CA LEU A 880 27.97 51.45 -33.80
C LEU A 880 29.36 51.46 -33.13
N LEU A 881 29.54 50.66 -32.09
CA LEU A 881 30.80 50.44 -31.38
C LEU A 881 31.39 49.06 -31.69
N THR A 882 32.73 48.94 -31.60
CA THR A 882 33.36 47.63 -31.44
C THR A 882 33.11 47.08 -30.03
N GLU A 883 33.41 45.80 -29.80
CA GLU A 883 33.34 45.20 -28.47
C GLU A 883 34.30 45.90 -27.48
N GLU A 884 35.51 46.22 -27.93
CA GLU A 884 36.52 46.92 -27.14
C GLU A 884 36.05 48.35 -26.77
N ASP A 885 35.53 49.12 -27.74
CA ASP A 885 34.96 50.46 -27.46
C ASP A 885 33.79 50.39 -26.48
N TYR A 886 32.91 49.40 -26.62
CA TYR A 886 31.77 49.21 -25.73
C TYR A 886 32.22 48.94 -24.29
N PHE A 887 33.19 48.04 -24.08
CA PHE A 887 33.70 47.76 -22.73
C PHE A 887 34.45 48.96 -22.14
N ILE A 888 35.28 49.67 -22.92
CA ILE A 888 35.96 50.89 -22.48
C ILE A 888 34.94 51.96 -22.05
N ARG A 889 33.90 52.18 -22.86
CA ARG A 889 32.88 53.22 -22.60
C ARG A 889 31.88 52.81 -21.51
N LYS A 890 31.69 51.51 -21.27
CA LYS A 890 30.93 50.94 -20.14
C LYS A 890 31.69 51.04 -18.82
N MET A 891 33.01 50.87 -18.83
CA MET A 891 33.86 50.99 -17.64
C MET A 891 34.28 52.43 -17.32
N SER A 892 34.04 53.36 -18.25
CA SER A 892 34.03 54.80 -17.99
C SER A 892 32.86 55.20 -17.06
N GLY A 893 32.94 56.38 -16.44
CA GLY A 893 31.96 56.84 -15.44
C GLY A 893 30.49 56.84 -15.90
N SER A 894 29.56 56.89 -14.96
CA SER A 894 28.11 56.74 -15.20
C SER A 894 27.53 57.67 -16.28
N GLU A 895 28.11 58.86 -16.45
CA GLU A 895 27.77 59.82 -17.51
C GLU A 895 27.95 59.22 -18.93
N TYR A 896 29.01 58.44 -19.15
CA TYR A 896 29.29 57.77 -20.43
C TYR A 896 28.35 56.59 -20.70
N GLN A 897 27.78 55.98 -19.65
CA GLN A 897 26.80 54.88 -19.75
C GLN A 897 25.39 55.36 -20.11
N LYS A 898 25.08 56.66 -19.93
CA LYS A 898 23.75 57.26 -20.15
C LYS A 898 23.15 56.93 -21.52
N ASN A 899 23.97 57.07 -22.58
CA ASN A 899 23.57 56.83 -23.96
C ASN A 899 24.21 55.54 -24.56
N LEU A 900 24.64 54.59 -23.72
CA LEU A 900 25.31 53.35 -24.13
C LEU A 900 24.37 52.14 -24.06
N TYR A 901 24.21 51.42 -25.16
CA TYR A 901 23.29 50.31 -25.31
C TYR A 901 23.99 49.09 -25.92
N ASP A 902 23.85 47.93 -25.29
CA ASP A 902 23.97 46.62 -25.95
C ASP A 902 22.62 46.23 -26.58
N HIS A 903 22.56 45.08 -27.24
CA HIS A 903 21.32 44.61 -27.88
C HIS A 903 20.20 44.38 -26.87
N TYR A 904 20.44 43.81 -25.68
CA TYR A 904 19.40 43.64 -24.66
C TYR A 904 18.82 44.98 -24.21
N ARG A 905 19.68 45.95 -23.88
CA ARG A 905 19.25 47.29 -23.47
C ARG A 905 18.58 48.06 -24.60
N ALA A 906 19.07 47.94 -25.84
CA ALA A 906 18.43 48.55 -27.01
C ALA A 906 17.02 47.98 -27.25
N TYR A 907 16.84 46.66 -27.09
CA TYR A 907 15.50 46.05 -27.15
C TYR A 907 14.60 46.51 -26.01
N ASN A 908 15.08 46.47 -24.76
CA ASN A 908 14.28 46.79 -23.59
C ASN A 908 13.91 48.28 -23.44
N ASP A 909 14.89 49.17 -23.60
CA ASP A 909 14.75 50.60 -23.26
C ASP A 909 14.23 51.43 -24.47
N LEU A 910 14.53 51.00 -25.70
CA LEU A 910 14.29 51.80 -26.92
C LEU A 910 13.33 51.14 -27.92
N LEU A 911 13.62 49.92 -28.40
CA LEU A 911 12.88 49.31 -29.51
C LEU A 911 11.49 48.82 -29.07
N LEU A 912 11.42 47.93 -28.08
CA LEU A 912 10.17 47.28 -27.67
C LEU A 912 9.10 48.28 -27.13
N PRO A 913 9.46 49.32 -26.36
CA PRO A 913 8.50 50.37 -25.96
C PRO A 913 7.91 51.17 -27.14
N ASN A 914 8.66 51.33 -28.24
CA ASN A 914 8.31 52.23 -29.34
C ASN A 914 7.86 51.51 -30.63
N LEU A 915 7.58 50.20 -30.58
CA LEU A 915 7.17 49.37 -31.71
C LEU A 915 5.95 49.88 -32.50
N ASN A 916 5.10 50.71 -31.91
CA ASN A 916 3.94 51.31 -32.59
C ASN A 916 4.28 52.56 -33.42
N VAL A 917 5.50 53.09 -33.28
CA VAL A 917 6.05 54.16 -34.14
C VAL A 917 6.67 53.57 -35.42
N LEU A 918 7.07 52.29 -35.38
CA LEU A 918 7.76 51.62 -36.49
C LEU A 918 6.79 51.09 -37.56
N PRO A 919 7.18 51.11 -38.85
CA PRO A 919 6.47 50.38 -39.91
C PRO A 919 6.30 48.88 -39.58
N LYS A 920 5.19 48.28 -40.02
CA LYS A 920 4.85 46.88 -39.69
C LYS A 920 5.99 45.90 -40.04
N ASN A 921 6.57 46.01 -41.23
CA ASN A 921 7.69 45.17 -41.66
C ASN A 921 8.92 45.32 -40.75
N VAL A 922 9.30 46.55 -40.38
CA VAL A 922 10.44 46.81 -39.48
C VAL A 922 10.18 46.18 -38.10
N LYS A 923 8.99 46.39 -37.54
CA LYS A 923 8.57 45.76 -36.27
C LYS A 923 8.60 44.24 -36.33
N ASP A 924 7.94 43.66 -37.33
CA ASP A 924 7.79 42.21 -37.42
C ASP A 924 9.17 41.54 -37.61
N THR A 925 10.07 42.13 -38.41
CA THR A 925 11.46 41.66 -38.54
C THR A 925 12.22 41.69 -37.20
N LEU A 926 12.09 42.76 -36.40
CA LEU A 926 12.75 42.85 -35.08
C LEU A 926 12.20 41.82 -34.08
N VAL A 927 10.88 41.72 -33.95
CA VAL A 927 10.26 40.84 -32.94
C VAL A 927 10.41 39.36 -33.33
N LEU A 928 10.29 39.02 -34.61
CA LEU A 928 10.50 37.64 -35.07
C LEU A 928 11.97 37.22 -34.94
N PHE A 929 12.94 38.11 -35.24
CA PHE A 929 14.36 37.81 -34.98
C PHE A 929 14.63 37.60 -33.49
N ALA A 930 14.05 38.44 -32.62
CA ALA A 930 14.22 38.32 -31.17
C ALA A 930 13.56 37.06 -30.59
N LEU A 931 12.49 36.54 -31.20
CA LEU A 931 11.88 35.25 -30.87
C LEU A 931 12.72 34.07 -31.39
N ASP A 932 13.26 34.15 -32.61
CA ASP A 932 14.08 33.10 -33.23
C ASP A 932 15.42 32.88 -32.52
N HIS A 933 15.98 33.93 -31.90
CA HIS A 933 17.30 33.92 -31.24
C HIS A 933 17.20 34.22 -29.73
N ALA A 934 16.08 33.86 -29.10
CA ALA A 934 15.79 34.21 -27.72
C ALA A 934 16.59 33.37 -26.70
N ASP A 935 17.48 34.01 -25.94
CA ASP A 935 18.04 33.46 -24.70
C ASP A 935 17.20 33.83 -23.46
N ASN A 936 17.54 33.28 -22.29
CA ASN A 936 16.82 33.56 -21.04
C ASN A 936 16.72 35.06 -20.69
N THR A 937 17.69 35.88 -21.10
CA THR A 937 17.68 37.33 -20.92
C THR A 937 16.70 38.01 -21.88
N MET A 938 16.73 37.66 -23.17
CA MET A 938 15.81 38.20 -24.18
C MET A 938 14.36 37.73 -23.93
N LEU A 939 14.16 36.48 -23.50
CA LEU A 939 12.84 35.96 -23.10
C LEU A 939 12.25 36.80 -21.95
N ASN A 940 13.03 37.06 -20.90
CA ASN A 940 12.58 37.89 -19.78
C ASN A 940 12.24 39.33 -20.18
N ILE A 941 12.89 39.87 -21.22
CA ILE A 941 12.56 41.18 -21.80
C ILE A 941 11.26 41.09 -22.61
N LEU A 942 11.14 40.14 -23.55
CA LEU A 942 9.95 39.96 -24.39
C LEU A 942 8.68 39.72 -23.56
N LYS A 943 8.78 38.98 -22.45
CA LYS A 943 7.70 38.73 -21.46
C LYS A 943 7.12 40.03 -20.87
N GLN A 944 7.94 41.08 -20.75
CA GLN A 944 7.58 42.34 -20.11
C GLN A 944 6.97 43.38 -21.06
N HIS A 945 7.17 43.27 -22.38
CA HIS A 945 6.74 44.27 -23.35
C HIS A 945 5.51 43.85 -24.15
N CYS A 946 4.76 44.83 -24.68
CA CYS A 946 3.66 44.58 -25.62
C CYS A 946 4.24 44.46 -27.03
N CYS A 947 4.84 43.31 -27.36
CA CYS A 947 5.57 43.11 -28.62
C CYS A 947 4.81 42.30 -29.69
N ILE A 948 3.80 41.50 -29.32
CA ILE A 948 3.16 40.56 -30.25
C ILE A 948 1.89 41.20 -30.84
N PRO A 949 1.72 41.22 -32.17
CA PRO A 949 0.51 41.78 -32.79
C PRO A 949 -0.70 40.84 -32.63
N CYS A 950 -1.87 41.44 -32.47
CA CYS A 950 -3.16 40.74 -32.33
C CYS A 950 -4.18 41.17 -33.38
N THR A 951 -3.75 41.88 -34.43
CA THR A 951 -4.64 42.44 -35.47
C THR A 951 -3.96 42.45 -36.85
N PRO A 952 -4.73 42.38 -37.97
CA PRO A 952 -4.17 42.34 -39.33
C PRO A 952 -3.18 43.46 -39.67
N ASN A 953 -3.51 44.67 -39.23
CA ASN A 953 -2.71 45.88 -39.44
C ASN A 953 -1.52 46.01 -38.46
N GLY A 954 -1.37 45.09 -37.49
CA GLY A 954 -0.31 45.10 -36.50
C GLY A 954 -0.32 46.32 -35.56
N ARG A 955 -1.45 47.04 -35.41
CA ARG A 955 -1.56 48.22 -34.55
C ARG A 955 -1.80 47.86 -33.08
N THR A 956 -2.62 46.85 -32.82
CA THR A 956 -2.83 46.32 -31.48
C THR A 956 -1.71 45.33 -31.16
N LEU A 957 -0.83 45.69 -30.22
CA LEU A 957 0.20 44.81 -29.66
C LEU A 957 -0.17 44.45 -28.22
N ASN A 958 0.11 43.21 -27.82
CA ASN A 958 -0.18 42.70 -26.48
C ASN A 958 1.06 42.00 -25.89
N LYS A 959 1.07 41.76 -24.57
CA LYS A 959 2.14 40.98 -23.92
C LYS A 959 1.89 39.48 -24.16
N PRO A 960 2.94 38.63 -24.29
CA PRO A 960 2.76 37.17 -24.41
C PRO A 960 1.84 36.58 -23.32
N SER A 961 2.03 36.99 -22.08
CA SER A 961 1.23 36.62 -20.90
C SER A 961 -0.24 37.10 -20.91
N LYS A 962 -0.69 37.80 -21.95
CA LYS A 962 -2.10 38.16 -22.22
C LYS A 962 -2.70 37.42 -23.41
N LEU A 963 -1.94 36.54 -24.06
CA LEU A 963 -2.37 35.78 -25.22
C LEU A 963 -2.93 34.41 -24.86
N ILE A 964 -3.79 33.91 -25.74
CA ILE A 964 -4.31 32.55 -25.73
C ILE A 964 -3.72 31.84 -26.95
N HIS A 965 -3.28 30.59 -26.76
CA HIS A 965 -2.75 29.77 -27.86
C HIS A 965 -3.88 29.45 -28.87
N PRO A 966 -3.77 29.81 -30.17
CA PRO A 966 -4.88 29.73 -31.13
C PRO A 966 -5.56 28.37 -31.25
N TYR A 967 -4.81 27.27 -31.04
CA TYR A 967 -5.32 25.91 -31.15
C TYR A 967 -5.62 25.22 -29.81
N CYS A 968 -5.75 25.97 -28.70
CA CYS A 968 -6.10 25.39 -27.41
C CYS A 968 -7.62 25.28 -27.19
N ARG A 969 -8.05 24.45 -26.22
CA ARG A 969 -9.48 24.22 -25.90
C ARG A 969 -10.25 25.47 -25.48
N LEU A 970 -9.58 26.52 -25.00
CA LEU A 970 -10.21 27.78 -24.63
C LEU A 970 -10.41 28.72 -25.82
N ALA A 971 -9.75 28.48 -26.96
CA ALA A 971 -9.84 29.38 -28.12
C ALA A 971 -11.27 29.47 -28.69
N SER A 972 -12.08 28.41 -28.57
CA SER A 972 -13.49 28.41 -28.99
C SER A 972 -14.42 29.28 -28.15
N LEU A 973 -13.93 29.91 -27.07
CA LEU A 973 -14.69 30.85 -26.24
C LEU A 973 -14.43 32.32 -26.63
N TYR A 974 -13.53 32.59 -27.57
CA TYR A 974 -13.09 33.94 -27.96
C TYR A 974 -13.08 34.09 -29.48
N SER A 975 -13.11 35.34 -29.95
CA SER A 975 -13.07 35.71 -31.36
C SER A 975 -11.80 36.48 -31.70
N ASP A 976 -11.51 36.63 -33.00
CA ASP A 976 -10.40 37.47 -33.48
C ASP A 976 -10.53 38.95 -33.04
N ILE A 977 -11.75 39.40 -32.74
CA ILE A 977 -12.05 40.77 -32.32
C ILE A 977 -11.50 41.04 -30.90
N ASP A 978 -11.52 40.02 -30.03
CA ASP A 978 -11.09 40.12 -28.63
C ASP A 978 -9.58 40.42 -28.47
N SER A 979 -8.79 40.33 -29.55
CA SER A 979 -7.36 40.66 -29.58
C SER A 979 -6.51 39.85 -28.58
N LEU A 980 -6.95 38.61 -28.29
CA LEU A 980 -6.29 37.65 -27.40
C LEU A 980 -5.41 36.63 -28.15
N PHE A 981 -5.45 36.58 -29.47
CA PHE A 981 -4.63 35.66 -30.27
C PHE A 981 -3.43 36.38 -30.91
N PRO A 982 -2.26 35.74 -31.04
CA PRO A 982 -1.18 36.23 -31.90
C PRO A 982 -1.65 36.24 -33.37
N TYR A 983 -1.44 37.35 -34.07
CA TYR A 983 -1.84 37.51 -35.47
C TYR A 983 -0.63 37.35 -36.41
N GLY A 984 -0.72 36.42 -37.36
CA GLY A 984 0.29 36.25 -38.41
C GLY A 984 -0.09 35.18 -39.43
N GLY A 985 0.79 34.98 -40.42
CA GLY A 985 0.85 33.75 -41.21
C GLY A 985 1.79 32.72 -40.59
N GLN A 986 1.81 31.50 -41.15
CA GLN A 986 2.64 30.38 -40.69
C GLN A 986 4.14 30.69 -40.74
N ASP A 987 4.61 31.56 -41.63
CA ASP A 987 6.03 31.98 -41.70
C ASP A 987 6.41 33.07 -40.66
N SER A 988 5.45 33.52 -39.85
CA SER A 988 5.56 34.63 -38.89
C SER A 988 5.22 34.18 -37.46
N TYR A 989 4.30 34.86 -36.76
CA TYR A 989 3.95 34.61 -35.36
C TYR A 989 3.17 33.31 -35.11
N LEU A 990 2.63 32.67 -36.16
CA LEU A 990 1.92 31.39 -36.05
C LEU A 990 2.80 30.15 -36.34
N ARG A 991 4.10 30.34 -36.62
CA ARG A 991 5.04 29.22 -36.81
C ARG A 991 5.12 28.39 -35.52
N GLU A 992 5.06 27.07 -35.63
CA GLU A 992 4.88 26.17 -34.48
C GLU A 992 6.00 26.30 -33.42
N ASP A 993 7.25 26.48 -33.84
CA ASP A 993 8.39 26.75 -32.97
C ASP A 993 8.25 28.08 -32.20
N ARG A 994 7.84 29.16 -32.87
CA ARG A 994 7.58 30.47 -32.26
C ARG A 994 6.36 30.45 -31.34
N LEU A 995 5.33 29.67 -31.66
CA LEU A 995 4.20 29.41 -30.74
C LEU A 995 4.66 28.65 -29.48
N ASN A 996 5.63 27.74 -29.60
CA ASN A 996 6.25 27.09 -28.44
C ASN A 996 7.13 28.07 -27.63
N VAL A 997 7.86 28.99 -28.25
CA VAL A 997 8.56 30.08 -27.54
C VAL A 997 7.57 31.00 -26.81
N LEU A 998 6.49 31.42 -27.48
CA LEU A 998 5.43 32.23 -26.88
C LEU A 998 4.70 31.54 -25.72
N LYS A 999 4.71 30.20 -25.68
CA LYS A 999 4.15 29.40 -24.57
C LYS A 999 5.06 29.37 -23.33
N LEU A 1000 6.33 29.78 -23.45
CA LEU A 1000 7.26 29.96 -22.32
C LEU A 1000 7.21 31.39 -21.73
N LEU A 1001 6.55 32.33 -22.42
CA LEU A 1001 6.51 33.78 -22.14
C LEU A 1001 5.20 34.21 -21.46
#